data_AF-A0A7C2G4D5-F1
#
_entry.id   AF-A0A7C2G4D5-F1
#
_cell.length_a   1.000
_cell.length_b   1.000
_cell.length_c   1.000
_cell.angle_alpha   90.00
_cell.angle_beta   90.00
_cell.angle_gamma   90.00
#
_symmetry.space_group_name_H-M   'P 1'
#
loop_
_entity.id
_entity.type
_entity.pdbx_description
1 polymer ?
#
loop_
_entity_poly.entity_id
_entity_poly.type
_entity_poly.pdbx_seq_one_letter_code
_entity_poly.pdbx_strand_id
1 'polypeptide(L)'
;MTRIINLTNLIDLADGVHLKERIMQRGNILSVVAIVVCFSIVLLATSIVLAVDEPDSEIIISSAGTYSVSSEQGTSPDTVFAQNSRSQQAAANDALITFDDPSVGTSITNQYADLGIIFGGDSPYIEFDLSNPTSPVLSGSPTFQGEIEGYFVNPDDGTTPMFISSFSLDAGNFDELETTRIQWFDRYGNKIGEVFNSELGIQHFDINGIDIVSWSIDVVTTDPAGFAIDNVDFDPNDLLYLMEFTKVDDVNDFDCVGPGEDITYTICWEEPDYLTLEDAKIIDYLPAEVSYIGGHWSTDPNCILCWVEDTNYDPNTHSYTWDIGTLEPNDVGCVSLTVTVNGGVEPGMKIYNDAELVSGGVVHAWADEETVVCCWDTVDPNIIYVDKRAIGNDNGTSWDDAYVDLQDALYRAADSNCVDGGFTILVAQGTYSPGYDTADTYELLAGVKVFGGYRTGGGGRNPDRYETILTGVADPNSINNDAVVTMGADTLLDGFTVTESADYGIYGDGADFTVRNCIVTDNQQYGIYTLDGDITIAWCNITDSGEHGIRHEGDGFSLTVENSQVKRNKRHGIFTNGSILIVKNCIISSNGSVGQTYYGIHIENPADDPVLYNNTIVYNAIEGISFVDNGDSGGDPNGNDWPDIQNCIVYFNNDSGDQMAGMYSDDVSAYSCVQDCNELNNNINDFPGFAYTIDPNETMPYPDNYHLAYDSVCVDAGDPNLVTDPDAQDIDGEDREYGGSVDMGADEAYSCDEPLSEDDIYNALDWNADGIVNYEEFEYFSLAWLSHDPNDPAVQDPNDPVNDPDDPAYIHPDRLIDWYEWKYMCNLDDSGDSQYEIDLADLTEFIDNGYWLWIACWKQSDMDRVESMMMAMGGGESMEMTMSIPMEYSSQVAIPTEEVAIPEESLEDILGYLDVFIKEDPTNVENLYDMKDYLEELLIEIQE
;
A
#
# COMPACT_ATOMS: atom_id res chain seq x y z
N MET A 1 -10.07 30.88 12.92
CA MET A 1 -11.50 30.94 13.31
C MET A 1 -11.96 32.28 13.92
N THR A 2 -11.19 32.98 14.77
CA THR A 2 -11.61 34.30 15.33
C THR A 2 -11.45 35.51 14.39
N ARG A 3 -10.77 35.37 13.23
CA ARG A 3 -10.65 36.42 12.20
C ARG A 3 -11.73 36.36 11.10
N ILE A 4 -12.48 35.26 10.97
CA ILE A 4 -13.49 35.07 9.90
C ILE A 4 -14.85 35.74 10.24
N ILE A 5 -15.12 36.03 11.51
CA ILE A 5 -16.41 36.61 11.96
C ILE A 5 -16.56 38.12 11.61
N ASN A 6 -15.51 38.79 11.11
CA ASN A 6 -15.58 40.22 10.80
C ASN A 6 -16.00 40.58 9.35
N LEU A 7 -15.89 39.68 8.37
CA LEU A 7 -16.23 40.00 6.97
C LEU A 7 -17.74 39.94 6.66
N THR A 8 -18.51 39.11 7.37
CA THR A 8 -19.95 38.99 7.11
C THR A 8 -20.76 40.23 7.54
N ASN A 9 -20.19 41.11 8.36
CA ASN A 9 -20.85 42.33 8.84
C ASN A 9 -20.72 43.55 7.90
N LEU A 10 -20.01 43.43 6.78
CA LEU A 10 -19.81 44.53 5.82
C LEU A 10 -20.89 44.64 4.73
N ILE A 11 -21.73 43.61 4.57
CA ILE A 11 -22.74 43.56 3.50
C ILE A 11 -24.07 44.25 3.88
N ASP A 12 -24.29 44.63 5.15
CA ASP A 12 -25.62 45.07 5.62
C ASP A 12 -25.83 46.61 5.72
N LEU A 13 -25.05 47.43 5.01
CA LEU A 13 -25.25 48.89 4.98
C LEU A 13 -25.34 49.47 3.56
N ALA A 14 -26.59 49.44 3.05
CA ALA A 14 -27.29 50.46 2.25
C ALA A 14 -27.13 50.52 0.70
N ASP A 15 -28.18 49.99 0.04
CA ASP A 15 -28.86 50.45 -1.19
C ASP A 15 -28.08 50.58 -2.54
N GLY A 16 -28.02 49.46 -3.27
CA GLY A 16 -27.47 49.30 -4.64
C GLY A 16 -28.15 50.08 -5.79
N VAL A 17 -28.93 51.12 -5.53
CA VAL A 17 -29.54 51.97 -6.58
C VAL A 17 -28.65 53.18 -6.92
N HIS A 18 -27.77 53.63 -6.02
CA HIS A 18 -26.88 54.77 -6.27
C HIS A 18 -25.52 54.41 -6.86
N LEU A 19 -25.10 53.14 -6.81
CA LEU A 19 -23.85 52.67 -7.43
C LEU A 19 -23.93 52.71 -8.97
N LYS A 20 -25.10 52.36 -9.53
CA LYS A 20 -25.36 52.33 -10.98
C LYS A 20 -25.35 53.73 -11.63
N GLU A 21 -25.77 54.77 -10.90
CA GLU A 21 -25.70 56.16 -11.37
C GLU A 21 -24.31 56.80 -11.21
N ARG A 22 -23.49 56.32 -10.24
CA ARG A 22 -22.10 56.77 -10.05
C ARG A 22 -21.12 56.14 -11.05
N ILE A 23 -21.32 54.87 -11.43
CA ILE A 23 -20.45 54.15 -12.40
C ILE A 23 -20.58 54.69 -13.84
N MET A 24 -21.76 55.20 -14.24
CA MET A 24 -21.94 55.77 -15.58
C MET A 24 -21.27 57.14 -15.81
N GLN A 25 -20.75 57.82 -14.78
CA GLN A 25 -20.15 59.17 -14.91
C GLN A 25 -18.63 59.19 -15.09
N ARG A 26 -17.91 58.10 -14.79
CA ARG A 26 -16.47 57.95 -15.09
C ARG A 26 -16.33 56.88 -16.17
N GLY A 27 -16.19 57.29 -17.43
CA GLY A 27 -16.17 56.40 -18.60
C GLY A 27 -14.94 55.51 -18.69
N ASN A 28 -14.77 54.57 -17.76
CA ASN A 28 -13.73 53.55 -17.80
C ASN A 28 -14.39 52.17 -17.87
N ILE A 29 -14.64 51.72 -19.11
CA ILE A 29 -15.26 50.43 -19.42
C ILE A 29 -14.30 49.26 -19.10
N LEU A 30 -12.98 49.50 -19.02
CA LEU A 30 -11.96 48.50 -18.63
C LEU A 30 -12.12 47.99 -17.20
N SER A 31 -12.43 48.86 -16.24
CA SER A 31 -12.61 48.48 -14.83
C SER A 31 -13.83 47.57 -14.61
N VAL A 32 -14.82 47.63 -15.51
CA VAL A 32 -16.03 46.79 -15.42
C VAL A 32 -15.75 45.36 -15.90
N VAL A 33 -14.87 45.19 -16.89
CA VAL A 33 -14.48 43.86 -17.39
C VAL A 33 -13.59 43.14 -16.36
N ALA A 34 -12.61 43.84 -15.77
CA ALA A 34 -11.79 43.30 -14.69
C ALA A 34 -12.62 42.93 -13.45
N ILE A 35 -13.60 43.75 -13.05
CA ILE A 35 -14.49 43.44 -11.91
C ILE A 35 -15.36 42.21 -12.20
N VAL A 36 -15.87 42.02 -13.42
CA VAL A 36 -16.72 40.85 -13.74
C VAL A 36 -15.89 39.56 -13.86
N VAL A 37 -14.67 39.64 -14.41
CA VAL A 37 -13.73 38.51 -14.45
C VAL A 37 -13.27 38.14 -13.02
N CYS A 38 -12.89 39.11 -12.20
CA CYS A 38 -12.49 38.88 -10.80
C CYS A 38 -13.65 38.37 -9.92
N PHE A 39 -14.90 38.84 -10.09
CA PHE A 39 -16.02 38.39 -9.26
C PHE A 39 -16.53 36.99 -9.62
N SER A 40 -16.39 36.54 -10.88
CA SER A 40 -16.76 35.18 -11.29
C SER A 40 -15.75 34.14 -10.79
N ILE A 41 -14.46 34.49 -10.75
CA ILE A 41 -13.37 33.64 -10.22
C ILE A 41 -13.40 33.60 -8.69
N VAL A 42 -13.76 34.69 -8.01
CA VAL A 42 -13.87 34.71 -6.53
C VAL A 42 -15.09 33.94 -6.01
N LEU A 43 -16.18 33.82 -6.79
CA LEU A 43 -17.33 32.97 -6.45
C LEU A 43 -17.00 31.47 -6.58
N LEU A 44 -16.07 31.10 -7.46
CA LEU A 44 -15.47 29.76 -7.56
C LEU A 44 -14.65 29.40 -6.29
N ALA A 45 -14.02 30.38 -5.65
CA ALA A 45 -13.14 30.14 -4.49
C ALA A 45 -13.79 30.28 -3.10
N THR A 46 -14.97 30.89 -2.94
CA THR A 46 -15.46 31.32 -1.60
C THR A 46 -16.85 30.86 -1.14
N SER A 47 -17.47 29.87 -1.78
CA SER A 47 -18.71 29.28 -1.25
C SER A 47 -18.49 27.96 -0.49
N ILE A 48 -17.51 27.94 0.41
CA ILE A 48 -17.39 26.92 1.47
C ILE A 48 -17.42 27.65 2.82
N VAL A 49 -18.33 27.19 3.68
CA VAL A 49 -18.62 27.65 5.06
C VAL A 49 -19.47 28.91 5.20
N LEU A 50 -20.81 28.73 5.32
CA LEU A 50 -21.67 29.44 6.29
C LEU A 50 -23.11 28.90 6.23
N ALA A 51 -23.47 27.94 7.09
CA ALA A 51 -24.83 27.82 7.64
C ALA A 51 -24.94 26.70 8.70
N VAL A 52 -24.58 26.94 9.97
CA VAL A 52 -25.29 26.29 11.09
C VAL A 52 -25.33 27.22 12.31
N ASP A 53 -26.48 27.83 12.55
CA ASP A 53 -27.08 28.03 13.89
C ASP A 53 -28.55 28.39 13.64
N GLU A 54 -29.60 27.82 14.26
CA GLU A 54 -29.90 27.33 15.63
C GLU A 54 -31.28 26.56 15.56
N PRO A 55 -32.01 26.16 16.64
CA PRO A 55 -31.69 25.57 17.95
C PRO A 55 -32.60 24.34 18.29
N ASP A 56 -32.52 23.88 19.56
CA ASP A 56 -33.47 23.03 20.32
C ASP A 56 -33.28 21.50 20.35
N SER A 57 -32.53 21.01 21.34
CA SER A 57 -33.11 20.06 22.32
C SER A 57 -32.29 19.98 23.62
N GLU A 58 -33.02 20.03 24.74
CA GLU A 58 -32.52 20.11 26.11
C GLU A 58 -31.74 18.86 26.54
N ILE A 59 -30.51 19.07 27.03
CA ILE A 59 -29.75 18.09 27.83
C ILE A 59 -30.24 18.16 29.28
N ILE A 60 -30.84 17.06 29.76
CA ILE A 60 -31.04 16.81 31.19
C ILE A 60 -29.84 16.02 31.71
N ILE A 61 -29.07 16.64 32.60
CA ILE A 61 -28.00 16.02 33.37
C ILE A 61 -28.63 15.19 34.51
N SER A 62 -28.31 13.90 34.61
CA SER A 62 -28.42 13.16 35.88
C SER A 62 -27.27 12.19 36.10
N SER A 63 -26.36 12.64 36.97
CA SER A 63 -25.55 11.93 37.98
C SER A 63 -25.35 10.41 37.91
N ALA A 64 -24.06 10.04 37.94
CA ALA A 64 -23.51 8.74 38.29
C ALA A 64 -24.12 8.11 39.56
N GLY A 65 -24.38 6.81 39.48
CA GLY A 65 -24.74 5.93 40.59
C GLY A 65 -23.82 4.72 40.62
N THR A 66 -22.95 4.69 41.62
CA THR A 66 -22.13 3.55 42.07
C THR A 66 -22.98 2.35 42.49
N TYR A 67 -22.55 1.13 42.16
CA TYR A 67 -22.88 -0.06 42.96
C TYR A 67 -21.66 -0.98 43.12
N SER A 68 -21.21 -1.05 44.37
CA SER A 68 -20.40 -2.12 44.94
C SER A 68 -21.29 -3.29 45.36
N VAL A 69 -20.74 -4.51 45.42
CA VAL A 69 -20.63 -5.36 46.64
C VAL A 69 -20.09 -6.73 46.23
N SER A 70 -18.88 -7.06 46.71
CA SER A 70 -18.37 -8.42 46.88
C SER A 70 -17.99 -8.61 48.34
N SER A 71 -18.49 -9.65 48.99
CA SER A 71 -17.72 -10.40 50.01
C SER A 71 -18.43 -11.71 50.40
N GLU A 72 -17.72 -12.80 50.14
CA GLU A 72 -17.36 -13.87 51.09
C GLU A 72 -18.29 -15.05 51.45
N GLN A 73 -17.60 -16.21 51.54
CA GLN A 73 -17.84 -17.46 52.29
C GLN A 73 -18.79 -18.49 51.65
N GLY A 74 -18.46 -19.77 51.51
CA GLY A 74 -17.30 -20.57 51.92
C GLY A 74 -17.66 -22.07 51.93
N THR A 75 -16.62 -22.92 51.95
CA THR A 75 -16.57 -24.31 52.49
C THR A 75 -17.25 -25.48 51.73
N SER A 76 -16.39 -26.35 51.17
CA SER A 76 -16.47 -27.83 51.05
C SER A 76 -16.67 -28.50 52.45
N PRO A 77 -16.96 -29.83 52.69
CA PRO A 77 -16.66 -31.02 51.85
C PRO A 77 -17.56 -32.29 52.01
N ASP A 78 -17.10 -33.38 51.38
CA ASP A 78 -17.13 -34.80 51.79
C ASP A 78 -18.30 -35.75 51.45
N THR A 79 -17.98 -36.66 50.52
CA THR A 79 -18.00 -38.14 50.56
C THR A 79 -18.79 -38.90 51.66
N VAL A 80 -19.36 -40.08 51.31
CA VAL A 80 -19.18 -41.40 51.99
C VAL A 80 -20.17 -42.49 51.51
N PHE A 81 -19.61 -43.57 50.93
CA PHE A 81 -19.90 -45.03 51.03
C PHE A 81 -21.34 -45.61 51.04
N ALA A 82 -21.60 -46.61 50.17
CA ALA A 82 -21.54 -48.06 50.49
C ALA A 82 -22.45 -48.97 49.61
N GLN A 83 -21.78 -49.77 48.76
CA GLN A 83 -22.00 -51.18 48.38
C GLN A 83 -23.37 -51.93 48.41
N ASN A 84 -23.55 -52.65 47.28
CA ASN A 84 -24.11 -53.99 47.06
C ASN A 84 -25.62 -54.15 46.75
N SER A 85 -25.95 -54.49 45.50
CA SER A 85 -26.30 -55.87 45.08
C SER A 85 -26.72 -55.95 43.60
N ARG A 86 -26.29 -57.01 42.92
CA ARG A 86 -26.51 -57.30 41.48
C ARG A 86 -27.99 -57.45 41.10
N SER A 87 -28.39 -56.82 39.99
CA SER A 87 -29.11 -57.49 38.88
C SER A 87 -29.26 -56.56 37.66
N GLN A 88 -28.62 -56.94 36.55
CA GLN A 88 -28.95 -56.70 35.14
C GLN A 88 -29.69 -55.39 34.75
N GLN A 89 -28.95 -54.44 34.17
CA GLN A 89 -29.30 -53.69 32.96
C GLN A 89 -28.12 -52.79 32.54
N ALA A 90 -27.88 -52.69 31.22
CA ALA A 90 -27.09 -51.71 30.47
C ALA A 90 -25.81 -51.15 31.12
N ALA A 91 -24.65 -51.45 30.54
CA ALA A 91 -23.48 -50.58 30.65
C ALA A 91 -23.10 -50.19 29.21
N ALA A 92 -23.21 -48.90 28.91
CA ALA A 92 -22.45 -48.27 27.85
C ALA A 92 -20.97 -48.54 28.14
N ASN A 93 -20.23 -48.97 27.13
CA ASN A 93 -18.78 -48.92 27.18
C ASN A 93 -18.42 -47.47 26.83
N ASP A 94 -18.26 -46.60 27.83
CA ASP A 94 -17.57 -45.32 27.64
C ASP A 94 -16.08 -45.64 27.48
N ALA A 95 -15.44 -45.15 26.41
CA ALA A 95 -14.03 -45.38 26.09
C ALA A 95 -13.13 -44.32 26.71
N LEU A 96 -13.37 -44.00 27.99
CA LEU A 96 -12.56 -43.04 28.74
C LEU A 96 -11.14 -43.58 28.96
N ILE A 97 -10.15 -42.87 28.43
CA ILE A 97 -8.71 -43.14 28.58
C ILE A 97 -8.11 -42.13 29.57
N THR A 98 -7.70 -42.61 30.75
CA THR A 98 -7.12 -41.80 31.83
C THR A 98 -5.62 -41.98 32.01
N PHE A 99 -4.96 -42.69 31.09
CA PHE A 99 -3.50 -42.96 31.09
C PHE A 99 -2.87 -43.55 32.37
N ASP A 100 -3.69 -44.00 33.33
CA ASP A 100 -3.27 -44.61 34.61
C ASP A 100 -2.70 -46.04 34.51
N ASP A 101 -3.00 -46.74 33.41
CA ASP A 101 -2.67 -48.17 33.25
C ASP A 101 -1.18 -48.39 32.92
N PRO A 102 -0.57 -47.67 31.95
CA PRO A 102 0.83 -47.84 31.64
C PRO A 102 1.75 -47.15 32.66
N SER A 103 2.95 -47.70 32.88
CA SER A 103 3.92 -47.10 33.80
C SER A 103 4.52 -45.80 33.26
N VAL A 104 4.83 -44.83 34.13
CA VAL A 104 5.58 -43.61 33.77
C VAL A 104 6.85 -43.95 32.96
N GLY A 105 7.06 -43.23 31.87
CA GLY A 105 8.13 -43.43 30.88
C GLY A 105 7.76 -44.40 29.75
N THR A 106 6.52 -44.89 29.67
CA THR A 106 6.07 -45.77 28.58
C THR A 106 5.67 -44.94 27.37
N SER A 107 6.26 -45.21 26.20
CA SER A 107 5.81 -44.62 24.93
C SER A 107 4.46 -45.17 24.52
N ILE A 108 3.53 -44.29 24.16
CA ILE A 108 2.18 -44.63 23.71
C ILE A 108 2.11 -44.47 22.20
N THR A 109 1.61 -45.51 21.54
CA THR A 109 1.37 -45.58 20.09
C THR A 109 0.05 -46.33 19.89
N ASN A 110 0.07 -47.66 19.88
CA ASN A 110 -1.09 -48.49 19.56
C ASN A 110 -1.73 -49.23 20.76
N GLN A 111 -1.36 -48.88 22.00
CA GLN A 111 -1.85 -49.57 23.20
C GLN A 111 -3.37 -49.44 23.41
N TYR A 112 -4.00 -48.43 22.80
CA TYR A 112 -5.44 -48.16 22.86
C TYR A 112 -6.18 -48.50 21.55
N ALA A 113 -5.52 -49.19 20.61
CA ALA A 113 -6.12 -49.56 19.32
C ALA A 113 -7.40 -50.40 19.48
N ASP A 114 -7.44 -51.29 20.48
CA ASP A 114 -8.62 -52.11 20.82
C ASP A 114 -9.81 -51.28 21.36
N LEU A 115 -9.59 -50.00 21.71
CA LEU A 115 -10.64 -49.03 22.05
C LEU A 115 -11.05 -48.16 20.86
N GLY A 116 -10.30 -48.21 19.76
CA GLY A 116 -10.57 -47.47 18.53
C GLY A 116 -9.72 -46.22 18.31
N ILE A 117 -8.60 -46.05 19.02
CA ILE A 117 -7.69 -44.91 18.84
C ILE A 117 -6.21 -45.32 18.98
N ILE A 118 -5.35 -44.71 18.18
CA ILE A 118 -3.88 -44.77 18.32
C ILE A 118 -3.32 -43.35 18.44
N PHE A 119 -2.14 -43.22 19.06
CA PHE A 119 -1.50 -41.93 19.30
C PHE A 119 -0.20 -41.76 18.50
N GLY A 120 0.06 -40.53 18.05
CA GLY A 120 1.19 -40.10 17.21
C GLY A 120 1.73 -38.72 17.61
N GLY A 121 2.38 -37.99 16.70
CA GLY A 121 3.09 -36.74 16.98
C GLY A 121 4.51 -36.94 17.52
N ASP A 122 4.95 -36.04 18.39
CA ASP A 122 6.33 -35.93 18.91
C ASP A 122 6.65 -36.97 19.99
N SER A 123 6.56 -38.26 19.64
CA SER A 123 6.85 -39.39 20.52
C SER A 123 6.13 -39.37 21.89
N PRO A 124 4.78 -39.44 21.91
CA PRO A 124 4.01 -39.38 23.16
C PRO A 124 4.40 -40.46 24.16
N TYR A 125 4.46 -40.08 25.43
CA TYR A 125 4.79 -41.00 26.51
C TYR A 125 4.13 -40.60 27.84
N ILE A 126 3.98 -41.58 28.72
CA ILE A 126 3.39 -41.36 30.05
C ILE A 126 4.38 -40.59 30.92
N GLU A 127 3.96 -39.43 31.44
CA GLU A 127 4.77 -38.59 32.33
C GLU A 127 4.03 -38.29 33.64
N PHE A 128 4.78 -38.01 34.70
CA PHE A 128 4.21 -37.57 35.96
C PHE A 128 4.29 -36.04 36.07
N ASP A 129 3.13 -35.38 35.97
CA ASP A 129 3.03 -33.94 36.23
C ASP A 129 2.59 -33.68 37.68
N LEU A 130 3.41 -32.94 38.43
CA LEU A 130 3.11 -32.55 39.82
C LEU A 130 2.03 -31.46 39.90
N SER A 131 1.79 -30.74 38.80
CA SER A 131 0.81 -29.67 38.68
C SER A 131 -0.57 -30.19 38.26
N ASN A 132 -0.63 -31.33 37.56
CA ASN A 132 -1.88 -31.99 37.18
C ASN A 132 -2.35 -33.00 38.25
N PRO A 133 -3.54 -32.82 38.87
CA PRO A 133 -4.05 -33.71 39.91
C PRO A 133 -4.48 -35.09 39.41
N THR A 134 -4.64 -35.31 38.10
CA THR A 134 -5.01 -36.60 37.50
C THR A 134 -3.80 -37.40 36.97
N SER A 135 -2.57 -36.89 37.17
CA SER A 135 -1.34 -37.61 36.81
C SER A 135 -1.29 -39.07 37.29
N PRO A 136 -0.76 -40.00 36.47
CA PRO A 136 0.05 -39.76 35.27
C PRO A 136 -0.74 -39.36 34.01
N VAL A 137 -0.12 -38.53 33.16
CA VAL A 137 -0.72 -37.93 31.95
C VAL A 137 0.05 -38.32 30.70
N LEU A 138 -0.51 -38.06 29.51
CA LEU A 138 0.20 -38.22 28.24
C LEU A 138 0.88 -36.90 27.84
N SER A 139 2.17 -36.96 27.49
CA SER A 139 2.98 -35.81 27.08
C SER A 139 3.82 -36.13 25.84
N GLY A 140 4.06 -35.14 24.97
CA GLY A 140 5.00 -35.22 23.84
C GLY A 140 6.46 -34.96 24.21
N SER A 141 7.35 -34.92 23.21
CA SER A 141 8.79 -34.71 23.36
C SER A 141 9.27 -33.56 22.45
N PRO A 142 9.69 -32.39 22.97
CA PRO A 142 10.09 -32.12 24.35
C PRO A 142 8.97 -32.20 25.38
N THR A 143 9.28 -32.61 26.61
CA THR A 143 8.30 -32.84 27.68
C THR A 143 7.40 -31.61 27.88
N PHE A 144 6.10 -31.83 27.83
CA PHE A 144 5.01 -30.84 27.90
C PHE A 144 4.95 -29.82 26.76
N GLN A 145 5.72 -30.01 25.69
CA GLN A 145 5.81 -29.05 24.59
C GLN A 145 5.68 -29.71 23.21
N GLY A 146 6.03 -30.99 23.09
CA GLY A 146 5.90 -31.74 21.84
C GLY A 146 4.44 -32.04 21.50
N GLU A 147 4.15 -32.00 20.21
CA GLU A 147 2.83 -32.28 19.63
C GLU A 147 2.33 -33.68 19.99
N ILE A 148 1.02 -33.81 20.22
CA ILE A 148 0.36 -35.11 20.39
C ILE A 148 -0.75 -35.22 19.35
N GLU A 149 -0.77 -36.34 18.62
CA GLU A 149 -1.80 -36.64 17.64
C GLU A 149 -2.63 -37.85 18.10
N GLY A 150 -3.91 -37.88 17.75
CA GLY A 150 -4.79 -39.05 17.88
C GLY A 150 -5.42 -39.43 16.54
N TYR A 151 -5.44 -40.72 16.23
CA TYR A 151 -6.03 -41.28 15.01
C TYR A 151 -7.06 -42.35 15.36
N PHE A 152 -8.28 -42.20 14.86
CA PHE A 152 -9.35 -43.16 15.10
C PHE A 152 -9.22 -44.36 14.16
N VAL A 153 -9.29 -45.57 14.72
CA VAL A 153 -9.07 -46.83 14.00
C VAL A 153 -10.13 -47.87 14.35
N ASN A 154 -10.28 -48.88 13.51
CA ASN A 154 -11.20 -49.99 13.73
C ASN A 154 -10.73 -50.82 14.94
N PRO A 155 -11.54 -50.99 16.00
CA PRO A 155 -11.16 -51.76 17.19
C PRO A 155 -10.87 -53.24 16.93
N ASP A 156 -11.38 -53.82 15.82
CA ASP A 156 -11.19 -55.24 15.51
C ASP A 156 -9.82 -55.55 14.89
N ASP A 157 -9.23 -54.60 14.15
CA ASP A 157 -7.92 -54.77 13.50
C ASP A 157 -6.83 -53.80 13.97
N GLY A 158 -7.22 -52.71 14.64
CA GLY A 158 -6.35 -51.68 15.19
C GLY A 158 -5.58 -50.86 14.15
N THR A 159 -6.00 -50.88 12.89
CA THR A 159 -5.25 -50.32 11.75
C THR A 159 -6.08 -49.61 10.68
N THR A 160 -7.33 -50.03 10.46
CA THR A 160 -8.20 -49.42 9.46
C THR A 160 -8.72 -48.08 9.99
N PRO A 161 -8.51 -46.94 9.29
CA PRO A 161 -9.01 -45.64 9.74
C PRO A 161 -10.54 -45.62 9.88
N MET A 162 -11.04 -44.94 10.89
CA MET A 162 -12.46 -44.71 11.15
C MET A 162 -12.68 -43.21 11.39
N PHE A 163 -13.92 -42.73 11.25
CA PHE A 163 -14.28 -41.36 11.61
C PHE A 163 -15.34 -41.35 12.70
N ILE A 164 -15.39 -40.26 13.46
CA ILE A 164 -16.36 -40.01 14.52
C ILE A 164 -16.99 -38.61 14.35
N SER A 165 -18.06 -38.36 15.09
CA SER A 165 -18.75 -37.07 15.14
C SER A 165 -18.41 -36.23 16.39
N SER A 166 -17.80 -36.83 17.42
CA SER A 166 -17.38 -36.08 18.61
C SER A 166 -16.32 -36.80 19.44
N PHE A 167 -15.39 -36.05 20.02
CA PHE A 167 -14.49 -36.51 21.08
C PHE A 167 -14.26 -35.41 22.12
N SER A 168 -13.78 -35.79 23.30
CA SER A 168 -13.35 -34.85 24.32
C SER A 168 -12.02 -35.26 24.96
N LEU A 169 -11.33 -34.29 25.54
CA LEU A 169 -10.11 -34.49 26.32
C LEU A 169 -9.89 -33.34 27.31
N ASP A 170 -9.15 -33.61 28.37
CA ASP A 170 -8.61 -32.56 29.25
C ASP A 170 -7.18 -32.24 28.81
N ALA A 171 -6.85 -30.95 28.66
CA ALA A 171 -5.49 -30.50 28.39
C ALA A 171 -5.06 -29.35 29.30
N GLY A 172 -3.76 -29.29 29.62
CA GLY A 172 -3.15 -28.27 30.48
C GLY A 172 -1.92 -28.82 31.20
N ASN A 173 -1.27 -28.07 32.10
CA ASN A 173 -1.74 -26.90 32.83
C ASN A 173 -1.28 -25.58 32.17
N PHE A 174 -2.18 -24.85 31.51
CA PHE A 174 -1.88 -23.62 30.77
C PHE A 174 -1.61 -22.43 31.70
N ASP A 175 -0.52 -21.72 31.46
CA ASP A 175 -0.16 -20.50 32.19
C ASP A 175 -0.61 -19.23 31.44
N GLU A 176 -0.88 -19.32 30.14
CA GLU A 176 -1.32 -18.20 29.28
C GLU A 176 -2.51 -18.63 28.39
N LEU A 177 -3.27 -17.66 27.86
CA LEU A 177 -4.42 -17.92 26.96
C LEU A 177 -3.99 -17.92 25.49
N GLU A 178 -4.72 -18.64 24.65
CA GLU A 178 -4.51 -18.69 23.19
C GLU A 178 -3.09 -19.14 22.77
N THR A 179 -2.45 -19.96 23.60
CA THR A 179 -1.08 -20.46 23.40
C THR A 179 -1.02 -21.89 22.89
N THR A 180 -2.03 -22.70 23.19
CA THR A 180 -2.13 -24.10 22.77
C THR A 180 -3.38 -24.29 21.93
N ARG A 181 -3.21 -24.96 20.79
CA ARG A 181 -4.25 -25.20 19.79
C ARG A 181 -4.56 -26.68 19.70
N ILE A 182 -5.85 -27.02 19.58
CA ILE A 182 -6.32 -28.34 19.15
C ILE A 182 -6.91 -28.17 17.76
N GLN A 183 -6.44 -28.98 16.80
CA GLN A 183 -6.98 -29.07 15.45
C GLN A 183 -7.54 -30.47 15.22
N TRP A 184 -8.55 -30.59 14.36
CA TRP A 184 -9.07 -31.89 13.95
C TRP A 184 -9.30 -31.94 12.45
N PHE A 185 -9.04 -33.13 11.88
CA PHE A 185 -8.88 -33.33 10.46
C PHE A 185 -9.81 -34.41 9.93
N ASP A 186 -10.20 -34.23 8.66
CA ASP A 186 -10.97 -35.21 7.92
C ASP A 186 -10.10 -36.38 7.42
N ARG A 187 -10.70 -37.27 6.64
CA ARG A 187 -10.03 -38.45 6.04
C ARG A 187 -8.97 -38.12 5.00
N TYR A 188 -8.99 -36.92 4.44
CA TYR A 188 -8.04 -36.46 3.42
C TYR A 188 -6.89 -35.64 4.03
N GLY A 189 -7.00 -35.32 5.32
CA GLY A 189 -6.02 -34.51 6.05
C GLY A 189 -6.34 -33.02 6.05
N ASN A 190 -7.53 -32.61 5.60
CA ASN A 190 -7.92 -31.20 5.68
C ASN A 190 -8.41 -30.87 7.09
N LYS A 191 -8.12 -29.64 7.53
CA LYS A 191 -8.53 -29.14 8.85
C LYS A 191 -10.05 -28.85 8.85
N ILE A 192 -10.82 -29.62 9.61
CA ILE A 192 -12.26 -29.42 9.79
C ILE A 192 -12.52 -28.26 10.77
N GLY A 193 -11.66 -28.10 11.76
CA GLY A 193 -11.75 -26.99 12.71
C GLY A 193 -10.61 -26.96 13.69
N GLU A 194 -10.59 -25.88 14.48
CA GLU A 194 -9.60 -25.68 15.52
C GLU A 194 -10.19 -24.90 16.71
N VAL A 195 -9.54 -25.06 17.86
CA VAL A 195 -9.86 -24.31 19.08
C VAL A 195 -8.58 -24.03 19.84
N PHE A 196 -8.50 -22.85 20.44
CA PHE A 196 -7.41 -22.46 21.32
C PHE A 196 -7.82 -22.57 22.78
N ASN A 197 -6.85 -22.75 23.68
CA ASN A 197 -7.13 -22.72 25.10
C ASN A 197 -7.66 -21.34 25.53
N SER A 198 -8.82 -21.34 26.20
CA SER A 198 -9.55 -20.14 26.62
C SER A 198 -9.57 -19.98 28.15
N GLU A 199 -9.01 -20.95 28.88
CA GLU A 199 -8.90 -20.93 30.33
C GLU A 199 -7.45 -21.23 30.76
N LEU A 200 -7.03 -20.61 31.87
CA LEU A 200 -5.80 -20.96 32.56
C LEU A 200 -6.03 -22.24 33.37
N GLY A 201 -5.01 -23.07 33.56
CA GLY A 201 -5.16 -24.33 34.26
C GLY A 201 -5.38 -25.52 33.32
N ILE A 202 -6.16 -26.48 33.78
CA ILE A 202 -6.61 -27.62 32.97
C ILE A 202 -7.98 -27.28 32.41
N GLN A 203 -8.11 -27.35 31.09
CA GLN A 203 -9.36 -27.10 30.37
C GLN A 203 -9.89 -28.42 29.80
N HIS A 204 -11.21 -28.62 29.91
CA HIS A 204 -11.93 -29.68 29.21
C HIS A 204 -12.33 -29.18 27.83
N PHE A 205 -12.02 -29.95 26.79
CA PHE A 205 -12.38 -29.67 25.40
C PHE A 205 -13.44 -30.67 24.95
N ASP A 206 -14.58 -30.16 24.49
CA ASP A 206 -15.66 -30.93 23.85
C ASP A 206 -15.69 -30.60 22.36
N ILE A 207 -15.16 -31.50 21.51
CA ILE A 207 -15.10 -31.32 20.07
C ILE A 207 -16.28 -32.05 19.43
N ASN A 208 -17.02 -31.33 18.58
CA ASN A 208 -18.09 -31.89 17.76
C ASN A 208 -17.81 -31.51 16.30
N GLY A 209 -17.94 -32.48 15.40
CA GLY A 209 -17.73 -32.30 13.97
C GLY A 209 -18.39 -33.42 13.18
N ILE A 210 -18.17 -33.45 11.87
CA ILE A 210 -18.49 -34.58 11.02
C ILE A 210 -17.18 -35.07 10.40
N ASP A 211 -17.04 -36.38 10.20
CA ASP A 211 -15.88 -36.97 9.52
C ASP A 211 -14.52 -36.78 10.23
N ILE A 212 -14.48 -36.65 11.56
CA ILE A 212 -13.21 -36.50 12.30
C ILE A 212 -12.45 -37.83 12.27
N VAL A 213 -11.33 -37.90 11.54
CA VAL A 213 -10.45 -39.08 11.47
C VAL A 213 -9.24 -38.95 12.38
N SER A 214 -8.75 -37.73 12.56
CA SER A 214 -7.61 -37.46 13.43
C SER A 214 -7.69 -36.07 14.07
N TRP A 215 -6.85 -35.86 15.08
CA TRP A 215 -6.68 -34.57 15.74
C TRP A 215 -5.24 -34.40 16.20
N SER A 216 -4.81 -33.15 16.35
CA SER A 216 -3.53 -32.78 16.93
C SER A 216 -3.71 -31.71 18.01
N ILE A 217 -2.78 -31.67 18.95
CA ILE A 217 -2.64 -30.59 19.93
C ILE A 217 -1.18 -30.13 19.97
N ASP A 218 -0.98 -28.83 19.82
CA ASP A 218 0.35 -28.20 19.73
C ASP A 218 0.40 -26.81 20.37
N VAL A 219 1.60 -26.40 20.78
CA VAL A 219 1.87 -25.06 21.32
C VAL A 219 2.19 -24.12 20.15
N VAL A 220 1.30 -23.17 19.86
CA VAL A 220 1.41 -22.24 18.72
C VAL A 220 2.16 -20.95 19.04
N THR A 221 2.16 -20.53 20.31
CA THR A 221 2.89 -19.37 20.83
C THR A 221 3.50 -19.74 22.19
N THR A 222 4.15 -18.82 22.92
CA THR A 222 4.90 -19.22 24.12
C THR A 222 4.00 -19.48 25.33
N ASP A 223 3.81 -20.76 25.71
CA ASP A 223 3.32 -21.15 27.05
C ASP A 223 4.45 -21.69 27.94
N PRO A 224 4.80 -21.01 29.06
CA PRO A 224 5.87 -21.44 29.96
C PRO A 224 5.68 -22.82 30.60
N ALA A 225 4.43 -23.25 30.80
CA ALA A 225 4.11 -24.55 31.40
C ALA A 225 3.90 -25.63 30.32
N GLY A 226 3.45 -25.23 29.14
CA GLY A 226 3.11 -26.14 28.05
C GLY A 226 1.82 -26.91 28.32
N PHE A 227 1.72 -28.14 27.83
CA PHE A 227 0.53 -28.97 28.00
C PHE A 227 0.84 -30.47 28.17
N ALA A 228 -0.07 -31.17 28.83
CA ALA A 228 -0.25 -32.60 28.76
C ALA A 228 -1.76 -32.89 28.57
N ILE A 229 -2.10 -34.09 28.10
CA ILE A 229 -3.49 -34.50 27.94
C ILE A 229 -3.86 -35.66 28.86
N ASP A 230 -5.13 -35.70 29.24
CA ASP A 230 -5.74 -36.77 30.02
C ASP A 230 -7.26 -36.88 29.73
N ASN A 231 -7.91 -37.93 30.24
CA ASN A 231 -9.36 -38.14 30.12
C ASN A 231 -9.91 -38.05 28.68
N VAL A 232 -9.22 -38.68 27.72
CA VAL A 232 -9.70 -38.75 26.33
C VAL A 232 -10.94 -39.63 26.27
N ASP A 233 -12.06 -39.11 25.76
CA ASP A 233 -13.32 -39.84 25.62
C ASP A 233 -13.92 -39.66 24.21
N PHE A 234 -14.53 -40.73 23.71
CA PHE A 234 -15.23 -40.79 22.42
C PHE A 234 -16.18 -42.00 22.44
N ASP A 235 -17.25 -41.97 21.65
CA ASP A 235 -18.16 -43.12 21.54
C ASP A 235 -17.65 -44.11 20.49
N PRO A 236 -17.22 -45.33 20.86
CA PRO A 236 -16.78 -46.32 19.87
C PRO A 236 -17.90 -46.80 18.94
N ASN A 237 -19.17 -46.56 19.28
CA ASN A 237 -20.30 -46.84 18.39
C ASN A 237 -20.50 -45.74 17.34
N ASP A 238 -19.83 -44.61 17.49
CA ASP A 238 -19.79 -43.52 16.51
C ASP A 238 -18.71 -43.74 15.44
N LEU A 239 -17.94 -44.83 15.55
CA LEU A 239 -17.01 -45.27 14.51
C LEU A 239 -17.81 -45.78 13.30
N LEU A 240 -18.04 -44.89 12.34
CA LEU A 240 -18.74 -45.18 11.09
C LEU A 240 -17.72 -45.73 10.07
N TYR A 241 -18.08 -46.79 9.32
CA TYR A 241 -17.24 -47.21 8.21
C TYR A 241 -17.30 -46.17 7.09
N LEU A 242 -16.15 -45.99 6.44
CA LEU A 242 -16.03 -45.31 5.16
C LEU A 242 -17.02 -45.92 4.15
N MET A 243 -18.06 -45.18 3.78
CA MET A 243 -18.73 -45.38 2.50
C MET A 243 -17.72 -45.01 1.41
N GLU A 244 -17.60 -45.84 0.37
CA GLU A 244 -16.77 -45.50 -0.79
C GLU A 244 -17.60 -44.57 -1.70
N PHE A 245 -17.23 -43.30 -1.73
CA PHE A 245 -17.82 -42.25 -2.56
C PHE A 245 -16.68 -41.54 -3.26
N THR A 246 -16.71 -41.54 -4.58
CA THR A 246 -15.59 -41.06 -5.41
C THR A 246 -16.11 -40.17 -6.50
N LYS A 247 -15.30 -39.18 -6.86
CA LYS A 247 -15.50 -38.30 -8.01
C LYS A 247 -14.23 -38.37 -8.84
N VAL A 248 -14.40 -38.44 -10.16
CA VAL A 248 -13.32 -38.41 -11.15
C VAL A 248 -13.80 -37.66 -12.38
N ASP A 249 -12.90 -37.07 -13.14
CA ASP A 249 -13.20 -36.51 -14.46
C ASP A 249 -12.75 -37.43 -15.61
N ASP A 250 -12.93 -36.97 -16.86
CA ASP A 250 -12.43 -37.64 -18.07
C ASP A 250 -11.13 -37.04 -18.61
N VAL A 251 -10.49 -36.15 -17.85
CA VAL A 251 -9.18 -35.57 -18.09
C VAL A 251 -8.14 -36.48 -17.43
N ASN A 252 -6.98 -36.67 -18.07
CA ASN A 252 -5.94 -37.48 -17.44
C ASN A 252 -5.10 -36.59 -16.53
N ASP A 253 -4.51 -37.14 -15.46
CA ASP A 253 -3.64 -36.43 -14.50
C ASP A 253 -2.42 -35.71 -15.13
N PHE A 254 -2.12 -35.96 -16.40
CA PHE A 254 -1.02 -35.35 -17.16
C PHE A 254 -1.50 -34.49 -18.35
N ASP A 255 -2.81 -34.31 -18.49
CA ASP A 255 -3.44 -33.50 -19.52
C ASP A 255 -4.08 -32.26 -18.87
N CYS A 256 -4.50 -31.31 -19.68
CA CYS A 256 -5.15 -30.08 -19.21
C CYS A 256 -6.36 -29.76 -20.07
N VAL A 257 -7.23 -28.87 -19.57
CA VAL A 257 -8.40 -28.36 -20.31
C VAL A 257 -8.34 -26.85 -20.47
N GLY A 258 -8.85 -26.35 -21.59
CA GLY A 258 -8.94 -24.92 -21.89
C GLY A 258 -10.38 -24.42 -22.10
N PRO A 259 -10.57 -23.10 -22.25
CA PRO A 259 -11.87 -22.50 -22.53
C PRO A 259 -12.58 -23.14 -23.73
N GLY A 260 -13.84 -23.51 -23.53
CA GLY A 260 -14.71 -24.13 -24.54
C GLY A 260 -14.55 -25.64 -24.69
N GLU A 261 -13.66 -26.28 -23.94
CA GLU A 261 -13.57 -27.74 -23.85
C GLU A 261 -14.55 -28.29 -22.80
N ASP A 262 -14.91 -29.55 -22.95
CA ASP A 262 -15.88 -30.22 -22.07
C ASP A 262 -15.15 -31.07 -21.03
N ILE A 263 -15.64 -31.06 -19.78
CA ILE A 263 -15.24 -31.96 -18.69
C ILE A 263 -16.44 -32.85 -18.34
N THR A 264 -16.24 -34.15 -18.22
CA THR A 264 -17.26 -35.10 -17.76
C THR A 264 -16.91 -35.64 -16.38
N TYR A 265 -17.54 -35.09 -15.35
CA TYR A 265 -17.45 -35.63 -14.00
C TYR A 265 -18.26 -36.92 -13.87
N THR A 266 -17.68 -37.91 -13.20
CA THR A 266 -18.33 -39.18 -12.85
C THR A 266 -18.22 -39.39 -11.35
N ILE A 267 -19.38 -39.49 -10.70
CA ILE A 267 -19.50 -39.70 -9.25
C ILE A 267 -20.00 -41.12 -9.03
N CYS A 268 -19.26 -41.92 -8.28
CA CYS A 268 -19.57 -43.31 -7.97
C CYS A 268 -19.69 -43.53 -6.47
N TRP A 269 -20.56 -44.47 -6.09
CA TRP A 269 -20.77 -44.86 -4.69
C TRP A 269 -20.82 -46.38 -4.53
N GLU A 270 -20.38 -46.88 -3.38
CA GLU A 270 -20.60 -48.24 -2.89
C GLU A 270 -21.03 -48.20 -1.42
N GLU A 271 -22.30 -48.59 -1.18
CA GLU A 271 -22.89 -48.64 0.15
C GLU A 271 -22.33 -49.82 0.95
N PRO A 272 -21.94 -49.62 2.23
CA PRO A 272 -21.50 -50.72 3.07
C PRO A 272 -22.62 -51.73 3.34
N ASP A 273 -22.25 -52.95 3.76
CA ASP A 273 -23.16 -54.10 3.85
C ASP A 273 -24.23 -54.02 4.95
N TYR A 274 -24.28 -52.91 5.69
CA TYR A 274 -25.16 -52.69 6.83
C TYR A 274 -25.97 -51.38 6.79
N LEU A 275 -25.70 -50.46 5.86
CA LEU A 275 -26.32 -49.12 5.83
C LEU A 275 -27.47 -49.07 4.80
N THR A 276 -28.54 -48.38 5.17
CA THR A 276 -29.65 -48.06 4.25
C THR A 276 -29.91 -46.57 4.33
N LEU A 277 -29.79 -45.87 3.20
CA LEU A 277 -30.12 -44.45 3.09
C LEU A 277 -31.44 -44.28 2.35
N GLU A 278 -32.44 -43.66 2.99
CA GLU A 278 -33.72 -43.33 2.37
C GLU A 278 -33.70 -41.90 1.80
N ASP A 279 -34.26 -41.69 0.61
CA ASP A 279 -34.29 -40.35 -0.04
C ASP A 279 -32.88 -39.77 -0.27
N ALA A 280 -31.95 -40.64 -0.67
CA ALA A 280 -30.58 -40.30 -1.00
C ALA A 280 -30.50 -39.47 -2.28
N LYS A 281 -29.69 -38.42 -2.24
CA LYS A 281 -29.45 -37.48 -3.34
C LYS A 281 -27.96 -37.21 -3.46
N ILE A 282 -27.48 -37.07 -4.68
CA ILE A 282 -26.14 -36.56 -4.95
C ILE A 282 -26.29 -35.12 -5.41
N ILE A 283 -25.57 -34.19 -4.78
CA ILE A 283 -25.51 -32.78 -5.16
C ILE A 283 -24.08 -32.50 -5.61
N ASP A 284 -23.90 -32.03 -6.84
CA ASP A 284 -22.61 -31.63 -7.43
C ASP A 284 -22.60 -30.11 -7.58
N TYR A 285 -21.69 -29.45 -6.87
CA TYR A 285 -21.56 -27.99 -6.83
C TYR A 285 -20.56 -27.57 -7.89
N LEU A 286 -21.07 -27.08 -9.02
CA LEU A 286 -20.24 -26.70 -10.15
C LEU A 286 -19.47 -25.42 -9.82
N PRO A 287 -18.17 -25.37 -10.12
CA PRO A 287 -17.37 -24.19 -9.83
C PRO A 287 -17.59 -23.10 -10.88
N ALA A 288 -17.14 -21.87 -10.60
CA ALA A 288 -17.47 -20.69 -11.41
C ALA A 288 -16.87 -20.75 -12.82
N GLU A 289 -15.82 -21.54 -13.03
CA GLU A 289 -15.03 -21.68 -14.25
C GLU A 289 -15.68 -22.61 -15.28
N VAL A 290 -16.76 -23.31 -14.91
CA VAL A 290 -17.53 -24.16 -15.83
C VAL A 290 -18.92 -23.60 -16.09
N SER A 291 -19.54 -24.05 -17.17
CA SER A 291 -20.90 -23.66 -17.55
C SER A 291 -21.72 -24.90 -17.87
N TYR A 292 -22.92 -24.96 -17.30
CA TYR A 292 -23.91 -25.97 -17.64
C TYR A 292 -25.10 -25.35 -18.36
N ILE A 293 -25.37 -25.86 -19.56
CA ILE A 293 -26.52 -25.48 -20.36
C ILE A 293 -27.73 -26.20 -19.73
N GLY A 294 -28.38 -25.57 -18.74
CA GLY A 294 -29.47 -26.10 -17.89
C GLY A 294 -30.77 -26.50 -18.60
N GLY A 295 -30.66 -27.19 -19.73
CA GLY A 295 -31.74 -27.60 -20.59
C GLY A 295 -31.26 -27.90 -22.01
N HIS A 296 -32.19 -28.33 -22.86
CA HIS A 296 -31.89 -28.57 -24.26
C HIS A 296 -33.05 -28.15 -25.16
N TRP A 297 -32.71 -27.85 -26.42
CA TRP A 297 -33.73 -27.62 -27.45
C TRP A 297 -34.31 -28.94 -27.90
N SER A 298 -35.62 -29.12 -27.69
CA SER A 298 -36.35 -30.31 -28.12
C SER A 298 -37.28 -29.99 -29.29
N THR A 299 -37.44 -30.98 -30.17
CA THR A 299 -38.45 -30.97 -31.23
C THR A 299 -39.54 -31.98 -30.89
N ASP A 300 -40.65 -31.51 -30.31
CA ASP A 300 -41.84 -32.29 -30.01
C ASP A 300 -42.88 -32.14 -31.16
N PRO A 301 -43.70 -33.15 -31.49
CA PRO A 301 -44.90 -33.01 -32.32
C PRO A 301 -45.80 -31.78 -32.06
N ASN A 302 -45.81 -31.23 -30.84
CA ASN A 302 -46.62 -30.07 -30.42
C ASN A 302 -45.82 -28.75 -30.34
N CYS A 303 -44.51 -28.77 -30.54
CA CYS A 303 -43.65 -27.61 -30.44
C CYS A 303 -42.37 -27.81 -31.27
N ILE A 304 -42.22 -26.99 -32.31
CA ILE A 304 -41.20 -27.15 -33.34
C ILE A 304 -39.80 -26.73 -32.85
N LEU A 305 -39.71 -25.93 -31.77
CA LEU A 305 -38.50 -25.51 -31.06
C LEU A 305 -38.90 -25.01 -29.65
N CYS A 306 -38.72 -25.84 -28.62
CA CYS A 306 -38.90 -25.41 -27.22
C CYS A 306 -37.65 -25.75 -26.43
N TRP A 307 -37.29 -24.82 -25.56
CA TRP A 307 -36.36 -25.07 -24.47
C TRP A 307 -37.04 -25.98 -23.45
N VAL A 308 -36.40 -27.09 -23.12
CA VAL A 308 -36.79 -27.96 -22.01
C VAL A 308 -35.73 -27.75 -20.93
N GLU A 309 -36.13 -27.11 -19.83
CA GLU A 309 -35.27 -26.89 -18.67
C GLU A 309 -34.92 -28.23 -18.02
N ASP A 310 -33.66 -28.36 -17.59
CA ASP A 310 -33.25 -29.45 -16.72
C ASP A 310 -33.58 -29.08 -15.28
N THR A 311 -34.57 -29.75 -14.70
CA THR A 311 -35.05 -29.47 -13.34
C THR A 311 -34.07 -29.91 -12.26
N ASN A 312 -33.02 -30.66 -12.62
CA ASN A 312 -32.00 -31.11 -11.69
C ASN A 312 -30.91 -30.07 -11.47
N TYR A 313 -30.79 -29.08 -12.35
CA TYR A 313 -29.82 -27.99 -12.24
C TYR A 313 -30.45 -26.76 -11.59
N ASP A 314 -29.83 -26.26 -10.52
CA ASP A 314 -30.20 -24.99 -9.89
C ASP A 314 -29.16 -23.91 -10.22
N PRO A 315 -29.51 -22.89 -11.02
CA PRO A 315 -28.59 -21.83 -11.39
C PRO A 315 -28.26 -20.86 -10.24
N ASN A 316 -29.02 -20.85 -9.13
CA ASN A 316 -28.75 -19.94 -8.01
C ASN A 316 -27.63 -20.46 -7.11
N THR A 317 -27.58 -21.78 -6.93
CA THR A 317 -26.54 -22.47 -6.16
C THR A 317 -25.46 -23.06 -7.05
N HIS A 318 -25.57 -22.86 -8.37
CA HIS A 318 -24.71 -23.43 -9.39
C HIS A 318 -24.48 -24.94 -9.20
N SER A 319 -25.55 -25.70 -8.92
CA SER A 319 -25.43 -27.12 -8.57
C SER A 319 -26.37 -28.02 -9.35
N TYR A 320 -25.96 -29.29 -9.52
CA TYR A 320 -26.74 -30.32 -10.19
C TYR A 320 -27.08 -31.43 -9.19
N THR A 321 -28.37 -31.79 -9.09
CA THR A 321 -28.85 -32.78 -8.11
C THR A 321 -29.41 -34.02 -8.79
N TRP A 322 -28.88 -35.20 -8.45
CA TRP A 322 -29.49 -36.49 -8.77
C TRP A 322 -30.30 -37.02 -7.59
N ASP A 323 -31.56 -37.37 -7.83
CA ASP A 323 -32.39 -38.10 -6.88
C ASP A 323 -32.18 -39.61 -7.07
N ILE A 324 -31.46 -40.23 -6.13
CA ILE A 324 -31.07 -41.65 -6.19
C ILE A 324 -32.15 -42.54 -5.54
N GLY A 325 -32.91 -41.99 -4.59
CA GLY A 325 -33.99 -42.70 -3.90
C GLY A 325 -33.46 -43.51 -2.71
N THR A 326 -33.91 -44.75 -2.54
CA THR A 326 -33.43 -45.60 -1.44
C THR A 326 -32.19 -46.37 -1.88
N LEU A 327 -31.09 -46.19 -1.15
CA LEU A 327 -29.86 -46.97 -1.27
C LEU A 327 -29.86 -48.08 -0.21
N GLU A 328 -29.84 -49.32 -0.66
CA GLU A 328 -29.81 -50.52 0.18
C GLU A 328 -28.36 -51.01 0.41
N PRO A 329 -28.11 -51.86 1.42
CA PRO A 329 -26.76 -52.30 1.71
C PRO A 329 -26.12 -53.05 0.53
N ASN A 330 -24.85 -52.72 0.19
CA ASN A 330 -24.11 -53.18 -1.01
C ASN A 330 -24.62 -52.64 -2.36
N ASP A 331 -25.48 -51.61 -2.38
CA ASP A 331 -25.81 -50.94 -3.63
C ASP A 331 -24.59 -50.19 -4.17
N VAL A 332 -24.35 -50.33 -5.48
CA VAL A 332 -23.24 -49.69 -6.20
C VAL A 332 -23.81 -48.99 -7.42
N GLY A 333 -23.36 -47.77 -7.68
CA GLY A 333 -23.78 -47.03 -8.86
C GLY A 333 -22.85 -45.86 -9.19
N CYS A 334 -23.10 -45.26 -10.36
CA CYS A 334 -22.44 -44.03 -10.77
C CYS A 334 -23.41 -43.13 -11.54
N VAL A 335 -23.18 -41.82 -11.45
CA VAL A 335 -23.80 -40.78 -12.27
C VAL A 335 -22.72 -39.96 -12.96
N SER A 336 -23.06 -39.31 -14.08
CA SER A 336 -22.11 -38.45 -14.79
C SER A 336 -22.78 -37.15 -15.25
N LEU A 337 -21.99 -36.08 -15.29
CA LEU A 337 -22.37 -34.75 -15.76
C LEU A 337 -21.27 -34.20 -16.67
N THR A 338 -21.64 -33.74 -17.87
CA THR A 338 -20.73 -33.02 -18.75
C THR A 338 -20.98 -31.52 -18.64
N VAL A 339 -19.94 -30.76 -18.37
CA VAL A 339 -19.92 -29.29 -18.32
C VAL A 339 -18.91 -28.76 -19.32
N THR A 340 -19.04 -27.49 -19.71
CA THR A 340 -18.08 -26.83 -20.61
C THR A 340 -17.27 -25.80 -19.82
N VAL A 341 -15.96 -25.82 -19.92
CA VAL A 341 -15.07 -24.81 -19.34
C VAL A 341 -15.34 -23.46 -20.00
N ASN A 342 -15.56 -22.43 -19.20
CA ASN A 342 -15.90 -21.10 -19.69
C ASN A 342 -14.63 -20.22 -19.85
N GLY A 343 -14.80 -18.97 -20.28
CA GLY A 343 -13.69 -18.06 -20.57
C GLY A 343 -13.02 -17.45 -19.33
N GLY A 344 -13.60 -17.62 -18.13
CA GLY A 344 -13.05 -17.09 -16.89
C GLY A 344 -12.09 -18.01 -16.17
N VAL A 345 -11.89 -19.24 -16.67
CA VAL A 345 -10.90 -20.15 -16.09
C VAL A 345 -9.48 -19.54 -16.12
N GLU A 346 -8.79 -19.58 -15.00
CA GLU A 346 -7.46 -18.99 -14.87
C GLU A 346 -6.36 -19.87 -15.51
N PRO A 347 -5.50 -19.34 -16.40
CA PRO A 347 -4.49 -20.14 -17.07
C PRO A 347 -3.45 -20.73 -16.11
N GLY A 348 -3.24 -22.04 -16.23
CA GLY A 348 -2.26 -22.81 -15.44
C GLY A 348 -2.71 -23.15 -14.02
N MET A 349 -3.89 -22.67 -13.61
CA MET A 349 -4.48 -22.98 -12.31
C MET A 349 -5.25 -24.31 -12.36
N LYS A 350 -6.03 -24.59 -11.32
CA LYS A 350 -6.86 -25.80 -11.20
C LYS A 350 -8.33 -25.43 -11.02
N ILE A 351 -9.22 -26.26 -11.55
CA ILE A 351 -10.65 -26.22 -11.30
C ILE A 351 -10.95 -27.25 -10.19
N TYR A 352 -11.67 -26.83 -9.16
CA TYR A 352 -12.09 -27.69 -8.05
C TYR A 352 -13.59 -27.93 -8.12
N ASN A 353 -14.03 -29.18 -8.24
CA ASN A 353 -15.46 -29.50 -8.30
C ASN A 353 -15.86 -30.45 -7.17
N ASP A 354 -16.89 -30.09 -6.40
CA ASP A 354 -17.28 -30.80 -5.19
C ASP A 354 -18.61 -31.53 -5.34
N ALA A 355 -18.73 -32.74 -4.77
CA ALA A 355 -19.99 -33.47 -4.69
C ALA A 355 -20.28 -34.03 -3.30
N GLU A 356 -21.56 -34.02 -2.92
CA GLU A 356 -22.07 -34.52 -1.65
C GLU A 356 -23.15 -35.59 -1.87
N LEU A 357 -23.15 -36.63 -1.04
CA LEU A 357 -24.27 -37.57 -0.89
C LEU A 357 -25.09 -37.19 0.35
N VAL A 358 -26.35 -36.81 0.15
CA VAL A 358 -27.25 -36.33 1.20
C VAL A 358 -28.44 -37.26 1.35
N SER A 359 -28.80 -37.60 2.58
CA SER A 359 -30.00 -38.40 2.92
C SER A 359 -30.63 -37.89 4.21
N GLY A 360 -31.95 -37.69 4.20
CA GLY A 360 -32.67 -37.12 5.35
C GLY A 360 -32.26 -35.68 5.72
N GLY A 361 -31.57 -34.96 4.82
CA GLY A 361 -31.01 -33.63 5.05
C GLY A 361 -29.65 -33.62 5.75
N VAL A 362 -28.98 -34.76 5.83
CA VAL A 362 -27.63 -34.91 6.41
C VAL A 362 -26.68 -35.39 5.31
N VAL A 363 -25.47 -34.84 5.26
CA VAL A 363 -24.38 -35.30 4.37
C VAL A 363 -23.80 -36.60 4.93
N HIS A 364 -23.73 -37.65 4.11
CA HIS A 364 -23.20 -38.97 4.47
C HIS A 364 -21.85 -39.26 3.84
N ALA A 365 -21.56 -38.63 2.70
CA ALA A 365 -20.28 -38.73 2.02
C ALA A 365 -20.04 -37.48 1.16
N TRP A 366 -18.78 -37.20 0.84
CA TRP A 366 -18.36 -36.12 -0.05
C TRP A 366 -17.15 -36.57 -0.87
N ALA A 367 -16.98 -35.99 -2.05
CA ALA A 367 -15.85 -36.23 -2.95
C ALA A 367 -15.61 -35.01 -3.84
N ASP A 368 -14.36 -34.62 -3.99
CA ASP A 368 -13.88 -33.55 -4.86
C ASP A 368 -13.12 -34.12 -6.07
N GLU A 369 -12.90 -33.28 -7.08
CA GLU A 369 -12.03 -33.57 -8.22
C GLU A 369 -11.30 -32.29 -8.63
N GLU A 370 -9.99 -32.42 -8.86
CA GLU A 370 -9.12 -31.34 -9.37
C GLU A 370 -8.83 -31.52 -10.86
N THR A 371 -9.15 -30.53 -11.68
CA THR A 371 -8.82 -30.54 -13.11
C THR A 371 -7.79 -29.45 -13.45
N VAL A 372 -6.68 -29.82 -14.09
CA VAL A 372 -5.62 -28.87 -14.49
C VAL A 372 -6.05 -28.02 -15.69
N VAL A 373 -5.83 -26.71 -15.62
CA VAL A 373 -6.13 -25.76 -16.70
C VAL A 373 -4.92 -25.55 -17.60
N CYS A 374 -5.13 -25.56 -18.91
CA CYS A 374 -4.07 -25.29 -19.88
C CYS A 374 -3.59 -23.84 -19.83
N CYS A 375 -2.35 -23.60 -20.24
CA CYS A 375 -1.81 -22.26 -20.47
C CYS A 375 -2.29 -21.71 -21.80
N TRP A 376 -3.51 -21.19 -21.80
CA TRP A 376 -4.23 -20.77 -23.00
C TRP A 376 -4.05 -19.29 -23.36
N ASP A 377 -3.41 -18.50 -22.48
CA ASP A 377 -3.02 -17.11 -22.64
C ASP A 377 -1.82 -16.93 -23.59
N THR A 378 -2.01 -17.34 -24.84
CA THR A 378 -0.93 -17.44 -25.83
C THR A 378 -0.36 -16.13 -26.37
N VAL A 379 -0.95 -14.98 -26.01
CA VAL A 379 -0.49 -13.66 -26.49
C VAL A 379 0.71 -13.21 -25.66
N ASP A 380 0.56 -13.19 -24.33
CA ASP A 380 1.59 -12.76 -23.38
C ASP A 380 1.58 -13.66 -22.12
N PRO A 381 2.00 -14.94 -22.22
CA PRO A 381 1.79 -15.97 -21.18
C PRO A 381 2.56 -15.75 -19.87
N ASN A 382 3.41 -14.73 -19.81
CA ASN A 382 4.19 -14.38 -18.63
C ASN A 382 3.75 -13.04 -18.03
N ILE A 383 2.71 -12.41 -18.60
CA ILE A 383 2.18 -11.12 -18.15
C ILE A 383 0.83 -11.35 -17.49
N ILE A 384 0.68 -10.80 -16.28
CA ILE A 384 -0.59 -10.76 -15.55
C ILE A 384 -1.03 -9.30 -15.45
N TYR A 385 -2.28 -9.02 -15.75
CA TYR A 385 -2.85 -7.67 -15.71
C TYR A 385 -3.72 -7.49 -14.46
N VAL A 386 -3.59 -6.34 -13.80
CA VAL A 386 -4.38 -5.97 -12.61
C VAL A 386 -5.00 -4.60 -12.83
N ASP A 387 -6.32 -4.51 -12.70
CA ASP A 387 -7.08 -3.26 -12.72
C ASP A 387 -8.31 -3.41 -11.83
N LYS A 388 -8.32 -2.70 -10.69
CA LYS A 388 -9.43 -2.71 -9.73
C LYS A 388 -10.79 -2.27 -10.33
N ARG A 389 -10.79 -1.68 -11.52
CA ARG A 389 -12.00 -1.25 -12.25
C ARG A 389 -12.34 -2.16 -13.43
N ALA A 390 -11.61 -3.25 -13.65
CA ALA A 390 -11.95 -4.24 -14.66
C ALA A 390 -13.33 -4.87 -14.39
N ILE A 391 -14.00 -5.29 -15.46
CA ILE A 391 -15.35 -5.86 -15.42
C ILE A 391 -15.46 -7.18 -16.20
N GLY A 392 -14.33 -7.65 -16.75
CA GLY A 392 -14.27 -8.87 -17.54
C GLY A 392 -14.25 -10.11 -16.66
N ASN A 393 -13.49 -11.12 -17.08
CA ASN A 393 -13.51 -12.43 -16.44
C ASN A 393 -12.61 -12.57 -15.20
N ASP A 394 -11.90 -11.52 -14.79
CA ASP A 394 -11.09 -11.51 -13.56
C ASP A 394 -10.04 -12.62 -13.51
N ASN A 395 -9.29 -12.80 -14.62
CA ASN A 395 -8.32 -13.89 -14.78
C ASN A 395 -6.91 -13.42 -15.20
N GLY A 396 -6.71 -12.09 -15.27
CA GLY A 396 -5.42 -11.46 -15.52
C GLY A 396 -4.84 -11.70 -16.91
N THR A 397 -5.63 -12.13 -17.91
CA THR A 397 -5.11 -12.47 -19.26
C THR A 397 -5.04 -11.29 -20.24
N SER A 398 -5.72 -10.18 -19.92
CA SER A 398 -5.69 -8.93 -20.66
C SER A 398 -6.14 -7.78 -19.77
N TRP A 399 -6.07 -6.52 -20.23
CA TRP A 399 -6.66 -5.39 -19.49
C TRP A 399 -8.19 -5.47 -19.36
N ASP A 400 -8.89 -6.09 -20.32
CA ASP A 400 -10.35 -6.26 -20.25
C ASP A 400 -10.72 -7.31 -19.18
N ASP A 401 -9.90 -8.37 -19.06
CA ASP A 401 -10.07 -9.50 -18.16
C ASP A 401 -9.07 -9.45 -16.98
N ALA A 402 -8.59 -8.26 -16.62
CA ALA A 402 -7.58 -8.07 -15.57
C ALA A 402 -8.13 -8.48 -14.20
N TYR A 403 -7.25 -8.88 -13.28
CA TYR A 403 -7.63 -9.09 -11.90
C TYR A 403 -8.07 -7.78 -11.25
N VAL A 404 -9.15 -7.81 -10.47
CA VAL A 404 -9.60 -6.65 -9.69
C VAL A 404 -8.84 -6.52 -8.36
N ASP A 405 -8.16 -7.59 -7.93
CA ASP A 405 -7.29 -7.63 -6.76
C ASP A 405 -5.84 -7.98 -7.16
N LEU A 406 -4.87 -7.25 -6.62
CA LEU A 406 -3.46 -7.56 -6.81
C LEU A 406 -3.06 -8.86 -6.11
N GLN A 407 -3.75 -9.20 -5.02
CA GLN A 407 -3.47 -10.42 -4.25
C GLN A 407 -3.77 -11.68 -5.09
N ASP A 408 -4.85 -11.68 -5.87
CA ASP A 408 -5.20 -12.79 -6.78
C ASP A 408 -4.16 -12.96 -7.91
N ALA A 409 -3.65 -11.85 -8.43
CA ALA A 409 -2.57 -11.88 -9.41
C ALA A 409 -1.27 -12.47 -8.85
N LEU A 410 -0.94 -12.17 -7.60
CA LEU A 410 0.21 -12.75 -6.90
C LEU A 410 -0.01 -14.25 -6.62
N TYR A 411 -1.22 -14.67 -6.24
CA TYR A 411 -1.56 -16.09 -6.08
C TYR A 411 -1.41 -16.85 -7.39
N ARG A 412 -1.89 -16.31 -8.52
CA ARG A 412 -1.65 -16.93 -9.83
C ARG A 412 -0.16 -16.99 -10.16
N ALA A 413 0.61 -15.93 -9.86
CA ALA A 413 2.04 -15.95 -10.11
C ALA A 413 2.78 -17.02 -9.27
N ALA A 414 2.27 -17.35 -8.08
CA ALA A 414 2.80 -18.36 -7.18
C ALA A 414 2.50 -19.80 -7.65
N ASP A 415 1.25 -20.06 -8.02
CA ASP A 415 0.74 -21.43 -8.15
C ASP A 415 0.49 -21.88 -9.60
N SER A 416 0.63 -20.98 -10.58
CA SER A 416 0.38 -21.30 -11.98
C SER A 416 1.40 -22.30 -12.55
N ASN A 417 0.91 -23.34 -13.21
CA ASN A 417 1.72 -24.32 -13.92
C ASN A 417 2.29 -23.83 -15.26
N CYS A 418 2.06 -22.57 -15.64
CA CYS A 418 2.46 -22.06 -16.95
C CYS A 418 3.94 -21.72 -17.06
N VAL A 419 4.54 -21.26 -15.97
CA VAL A 419 5.93 -20.78 -15.97
C VAL A 419 6.51 -20.97 -14.57
N ASP A 420 7.73 -21.49 -14.48
CA ASP A 420 8.49 -21.51 -13.22
C ASP A 420 9.03 -20.09 -12.91
N GLY A 421 8.37 -19.35 -12.01
CA GLY A 421 8.97 -18.31 -11.16
C GLY A 421 9.47 -17.02 -11.83
N GLY A 422 8.71 -16.41 -12.76
CA GLY A 422 9.16 -15.20 -13.45
C GLY A 422 8.06 -14.36 -14.09
N PHE A 423 6.86 -14.33 -13.48
CA PHE A 423 5.76 -13.52 -13.99
C PHE A 423 6.07 -12.03 -13.86
N THR A 424 5.56 -11.27 -14.84
CA THR A 424 5.51 -9.82 -14.81
C THR A 424 4.07 -9.38 -14.59
N ILE A 425 3.81 -8.67 -13.50
CA ILE A 425 2.49 -8.16 -13.15
C ILE A 425 2.44 -6.67 -13.50
N LEU A 426 1.44 -6.27 -14.29
CA LEU A 426 1.21 -4.88 -14.69
C LEU A 426 -0.04 -4.36 -13.98
N VAL A 427 0.10 -3.29 -13.21
CA VAL A 427 -0.95 -2.80 -12.31
C VAL A 427 -1.40 -1.41 -12.77
N ALA A 428 -2.71 -1.28 -13.01
CA ALA A 428 -3.34 0.01 -13.30
C ALA A 428 -3.50 0.86 -12.04
N GLN A 429 -3.57 2.17 -12.25
CA GLN A 429 -3.78 3.19 -11.23
C GLN A 429 -4.93 2.84 -10.30
N GLY A 430 -4.77 3.19 -9.03
CA GLY A 430 -5.72 2.87 -7.98
C GLY A 430 -5.03 2.56 -6.66
N THR A 431 -5.85 2.37 -5.63
CA THR A 431 -5.40 2.03 -4.28
C THR A 431 -5.72 0.58 -3.97
N TYR A 432 -4.69 -0.18 -3.61
CA TYR A 432 -4.71 -1.61 -3.36
C TYR A 432 -4.24 -1.85 -1.91
N SER A 433 -4.94 -2.72 -1.18
CA SER A 433 -4.60 -3.12 0.19
C SER A 433 -4.53 -4.65 0.25
N PRO A 434 -3.53 -5.24 0.94
CA PRO A 434 -3.35 -6.69 0.98
C PRO A 434 -4.45 -7.41 1.78
N GLY A 435 -5.16 -6.70 2.66
CA GLY A 435 -6.28 -7.26 3.40
C GLY A 435 -6.54 -6.57 4.74
N TYR A 436 -7.41 -7.18 5.56
CA TYR A 436 -7.90 -6.61 6.82
C TYR A 436 -7.12 -7.03 8.06
N ASP A 437 -6.34 -8.11 7.97
CA ASP A 437 -5.56 -8.65 9.06
C ASP A 437 -4.17 -8.01 9.08
N THR A 438 -3.59 -7.77 10.27
CA THR A 438 -2.27 -7.11 10.36
C THR A 438 -1.16 -7.90 9.66
N ALA A 439 -1.33 -9.21 9.53
CA ALA A 439 -0.37 -10.10 8.86
C ALA A 439 -0.50 -10.10 7.33
N ASP A 440 -1.59 -9.55 6.77
CA ASP A 440 -1.78 -9.51 5.31
C ASP A 440 -0.70 -8.61 4.68
N THR A 441 -0.04 -9.10 3.63
CA THR A 441 1.03 -8.40 2.93
C THR A 441 1.04 -8.79 1.46
N TYR A 442 1.49 -7.89 0.59
CA TYR A 442 1.80 -8.26 -0.79
C TYR A 442 3.14 -9.00 -0.83
N GLU A 443 3.08 -10.33 -0.76
CA GLU A 443 4.26 -11.19 -0.86
C GLU A 443 4.65 -11.38 -2.34
N LEU A 444 5.78 -10.78 -2.73
CA LEU A 444 6.37 -11.00 -4.06
C LEU A 444 7.28 -12.22 -3.98
N LEU A 445 6.84 -13.34 -4.52
CA LEU A 445 7.66 -14.55 -4.60
C LEU A 445 8.82 -14.41 -5.58
N ALA A 446 9.79 -15.33 -5.46
CA ALA A 446 11.05 -15.22 -6.16
C ALA A 446 10.90 -15.03 -7.68
N GLY A 447 11.62 -14.05 -8.23
CA GLY A 447 11.63 -13.70 -9.66
C GLY A 447 10.42 -12.91 -10.17
N VAL A 448 9.40 -12.66 -9.34
CA VAL A 448 8.22 -11.86 -9.72
C VAL A 448 8.61 -10.38 -9.87
N LYS A 449 8.10 -9.76 -10.94
CA LYS A 449 8.29 -8.32 -11.21
C LYS A 449 6.95 -7.64 -11.28
N VAL A 450 6.78 -6.56 -10.54
CA VAL A 450 5.52 -5.83 -10.46
C VAL A 450 5.75 -4.39 -10.90
N PHE A 451 4.94 -3.92 -11.85
CA PHE A 451 5.02 -2.58 -12.43
C PHE A 451 3.69 -1.83 -12.25
N GLY A 452 3.71 -0.77 -11.45
CA GLY A 452 2.62 0.21 -11.34
C GLY A 452 2.74 1.28 -12.43
N GLY A 453 1.79 2.21 -12.46
CA GLY A 453 1.86 3.35 -13.38
C GLY A 453 1.10 3.18 -14.69
N TYR A 454 0.10 2.29 -14.76
CA TYR A 454 -0.74 2.13 -15.96
C TYR A 454 -2.09 2.84 -15.80
N ARG A 455 -2.63 3.38 -16.89
CA ARG A 455 -4.00 3.92 -16.90
C ARG A 455 -5.02 2.79 -16.66
N THR A 456 -6.17 3.11 -16.06
CA THR A 456 -7.35 2.22 -16.06
C THR A 456 -7.68 1.75 -17.50
N GLY A 457 -7.87 0.44 -17.67
CA GLY A 457 -8.04 -0.23 -18.96
C GLY A 457 -6.73 -0.41 -19.77
N GLY A 458 -5.59 -0.11 -19.16
CA GLY A 458 -4.27 -0.21 -19.78
C GLY A 458 -3.85 0.98 -20.64
N GLY A 459 -2.63 0.90 -21.19
CA GLY A 459 -2.05 1.94 -22.03
C GLY A 459 -0.53 2.04 -21.88
N GLY A 460 0.02 3.19 -22.28
CA GLY A 460 1.42 3.51 -22.00
C GLY A 460 1.63 3.72 -20.50
N ARG A 461 2.73 3.17 -19.98
CA ARG A 461 3.12 3.31 -18.58
C ARG A 461 3.65 4.72 -18.30
N ASN A 462 3.16 5.35 -17.25
CA ASN A 462 3.65 6.61 -16.70
C ASN A 462 3.31 6.66 -15.19
N PRO A 463 4.24 6.29 -14.30
CA PRO A 463 4.03 6.30 -12.85
C PRO A 463 3.68 7.68 -12.28
N ASP A 464 4.24 8.74 -12.87
CA ASP A 464 4.04 10.13 -12.43
C ASP A 464 2.61 10.61 -12.69
N ARG A 465 1.95 10.05 -13.71
CA ARG A 465 0.57 10.40 -14.10
C ARG A 465 -0.48 9.40 -13.59
N TYR A 466 -0.16 8.11 -13.57
CA TYR A 466 -1.10 7.03 -13.30
C TYR A 466 -0.79 6.35 -11.97
N GLU A 467 -0.97 7.10 -10.88
CA GLU A 467 -0.56 6.69 -9.55
C GLU A 467 -1.14 5.33 -9.13
N THR A 468 -0.27 4.44 -8.68
CA THR A 468 -0.63 3.12 -8.17
C THR A 468 -0.16 3.02 -6.73
N ILE A 469 -1.11 2.93 -5.80
CA ILE A 469 -0.87 3.04 -4.36
C ILE A 469 -1.08 1.67 -3.72
N LEU A 470 -0.07 1.17 -3.00
CA LEU A 470 -0.16 0.05 -2.08
C LEU A 470 -0.26 0.62 -0.66
N THR A 471 -1.39 0.40 0.00
CA THR A 471 -1.64 0.90 1.36
C THR A 471 -1.79 -0.24 2.36
N GLY A 472 -1.25 -0.04 3.55
CA GLY A 472 -1.49 -0.91 4.71
C GLY A 472 -2.88 -0.73 5.33
N VAL A 473 -3.77 0.09 4.77
CA VAL A 473 -5.10 0.37 5.31
C VAL A 473 -6.19 -0.09 4.34
N ALA A 474 -6.91 -1.15 4.70
CA ALA A 474 -8.04 -1.64 3.92
C ALA A 474 -9.25 -0.71 3.96
N ASP A 475 -9.54 -0.11 5.12
CA ASP A 475 -10.57 0.93 5.28
C ASP A 475 -10.25 1.87 6.46
N PRO A 476 -10.88 3.06 6.58
CA PRO A 476 -10.55 4.04 7.63
C PRO A 476 -10.71 3.57 9.09
N ASN A 477 -11.33 2.41 9.33
CA ASN A 477 -11.48 1.79 10.65
C ASN A 477 -10.66 0.50 10.79
N SER A 478 -9.96 0.06 9.75
CA SER A 478 -9.07 -1.10 9.82
C SER A 478 -7.83 -0.76 10.63
N ILE A 479 -7.25 -1.80 11.22
CA ILE A 479 -5.87 -1.73 11.71
C ILE A 479 -4.94 -1.81 10.51
N ASN A 480 -3.78 -1.16 10.63
CA ASN A 480 -2.81 -1.16 9.55
C ASN A 480 -2.11 -2.52 9.46
N ASN A 481 -1.81 -2.97 8.25
CA ASN A 481 -0.95 -4.12 8.02
C ASN A 481 0.47 -3.84 8.56
N ASP A 482 1.10 -4.86 9.14
CA ASP A 482 2.46 -4.76 9.70
C ASP A 482 3.45 -4.45 8.58
N ALA A 483 3.39 -5.18 7.47
CA ALA A 483 4.17 -4.92 6.25
C ALA A 483 3.26 -4.77 5.03
N VAL A 484 3.39 -3.69 4.25
CA VAL A 484 2.60 -3.54 3.01
C VAL A 484 3.11 -4.47 1.92
N VAL A 485 4.43 -4.53 1.75
CA VAL A 485 5.08 -5.38 0.74
C VAL A 485 6.18 -6.21 1.39
N THR A 486 6.17 -7.51 1.11
CA THR A 486 7.24 -8.44 1.49
C THR A 486 7.95 -8.96 0.25
N MET A 487 9.25 -8.71 0.16
CA MET A 487 10.06 -8.96 -1.04
C MET A 487 10.77 -10.32 -0.96
N GLY A 488 10.56 -11.18 -1.95
CA GLY A 488 11.33 -12.41 -2.16
C GLY A 488 12.55 -12.20 -3.05
N ALA A 489 13.34 -13.26 -3.24
CA ALA A 489 14.59 -13.21 -3.99
C ALA A 489 14.40 -12.89 -5.49
N ASP A 490 15.30 -12.12 -6.10
CA ASP A 490 15.27 -11.70 -7.50
C ASP A 490 14.00 -10.94 -7.92
N THR A 491 13.31 -10.29 -6.98
CA THR A 491 12.08 -9.54 -7.25
C THR A 491 12.33 -8.07 -7.61
N LEU A 492 11.35 -7.46 -8.29
CA LEU A 492 11.34 -6.04 -8.64
C LEU A 492 9.98 -5.41 -8.31
N LEU A 493 10.00 -4.32 -7.55
CA LEU A 493 8.87 -3.42 -7.38
C LEU A 493 9.18 -2.09 -8.08
N ASP A 494 8.35 -1.69 -9.07
CA ASP A 494 8.61 -0.49 -9.87
C ASP A 494 7.35 0.40 -10.05
N GLY A 495 7.44 1.68 -9.70
CA GLY A 495 6.39 2.68 -9.99
C GLY A 495 5.17 2.63 -9.05
N PHE A 496 5.41 2.44 -7.76
CA PHE A 496 4.37 2.38 -6.73
C PHE A 496 4.58 3.42 -5.64
N THR A 497 3.48 3.95 -5.11
CA THR A 497 3.44 4.59 -3.80
C THR A 497 3.14 3.52 -2.75
N VAL A 498 4.00 3.34 -1.74
CA VAL A 498 3.84 2.39 -0.63
C VAL A 498 3.67 3.17 0.67
N THR A 499 2.53 2.99 1.34
CA THR A 499 2.13 3.88 2.45
C THR A 499 1.32 3.20 3.55
N GLU A 500 1.23 3.88 4.69
CA GLU A 500 0.35 3.55 5.82
C GLU A 500 0.58 2.15 6.44
N SER A 501 1.81 1.66 6.51
CA SER A 501 2.13 0.46 7.30
C SER A 501 2.12 0.71 8.81
N ALA A 502 1.94 -0.34 9.61
CA ALA A 502 2.18 -0.29 11.06
C ALA A 502 3.68 -0.38 11.41
N ASP A 503 4.43 -1.24 10.70
CA ASP A 503 5.85 -1.46 10.96
C ASP A 503 6.71 -1.17 9.72
N TYR A 504 6.46 -1.80 8.58
CA TYR A 504 7.35 -1.76 7.41
C TYR A 504 6.57 -1.38 6.16
N GLY A 505 6.98 -0.31 5.46
CA GLY A 505 6.47 -0.08 4.10
C GLY A 505 6.85 -1.24 3.19
N ILE A 506 8.16 -1.48 3.06
CA ILE A 506 8.73 -2.62 2.33
C ILE A 506 9.64 -3.40 3.26
N TYR A 507 9.45 -4.73 3.30
CA TYR A 507 10.22 -5.65 4.13
C TYR A 507 10.91 -6.73 3.29
N GLY A 508 12.09 -7.17 3.73
CA GLY A 508 12.75 -8.37 3.19
C GLY A 508 13.71 -9.02 4.18
N ASP A 509 13.83 -10.35 4.11
CA ASP A 509 14.66 -11.17 4.99
C ASP A 509 15.29 -12.32 4.18
N GLY A 510 16.63 -12.36 4.10
CA GLY A 510 17.34 -13.39 3.37
C GLY A 510 17.15 -13.33 1.84
N ALA A 511 16.77 -12.17 1.30
CA ALA A 511 16.33 -12.01 -0.09
C ALA A 511 17.02 -10.83 -0.80
N ASP A 512 17.51 -11.09 -2.01
CA ASP A 512 18.06 -10.07 -2.90
C ASP A 512 16.93 -9.48 -3.75
N PHE A 513 16.76 -8.15 -3.80
CA PHE A 513 15.68 -7.55 -4.60
C PHE A 513 15.96 -6.10 -5.01
N THR A 514 15.11 -5.57 -5.90
CA THR A 514 15.19 -4.20 -6.39
C THR A 514 13.89 -3.43 -6.15
N VAL A 515 14.01 -2.19 -5.69
CA VAL A 515 12.91 -1.22 -5.61
C VAL A 515 13.27 -0.05 -6.51
N ARG A 516 12.39 0.32 -7.44
CA ARG A 516 12.68 1.37 -8.43
C ARG A 516 11.51 2.33 -8.65
N ASN A 517 11.75 3.62 -8.88
CA ASN A 517 10.70 4.59 -9.23
C ASN A 517 9.54 4.58 -8.20
N CYS A 518 9.83 4.33 -6.92
CA CYS A 518 8.81 4.16 -5.89
C CYS A 518 8.82 5.34 -4.93
N ILE A 519 7.64 5.68 -4.43
CA ILE A 519 7.45 6.58 -3.30
C ILE A 519 7.14 5.72 -2.08
N VAL A 520 7.91 5.82 -1.00
CA VAL A 520 7.68 5.08 0.25
C VAL A 520 7.48 6.11 1.35
N THR A 521 6.23 6.33 1.77
CA THR A 521 5.84 7.47 2.62
C THR A 521 4.90 7.07 3.75
N ASP A 522 4.84 7.89 4.81
CA ASP A 522 3.83 7.82 5.88
C ASP A 522 3.71 6.45 6.58
N ASN A 523 4.80 5.70 6.63
CA ASN A 523 4.89 4.42 7.32
C ASN A 523 5.16 4.64 8.82
N GLN A 524 4.44 3.94 9.70
CA GLN A 524 4.47 4.24 11.13
C GLN A 524 5.83 3.98 11.79
N GLN A 525 6.60 2.99 11.32
CA GLN A 525 7.99 2.80 11.73
C GLN A 525 8.97 2.97 10.57
N TYR A 526 9.26 1.94 9.80
CA TYR A 526 10.31 1.96 8.78
C TYR A 526 9.71 2.13 7.39
N GLY A 527 10.35 2.94 6.55
CA GLY A 527 10.02 2.98 5.12
C GLY A 527 10.40 1.64 4.48
N ILE A 528 11.69 1.31 4.52
CA ILE A 528 12.25 0.06 4.00
C ILE A 528 13.10 -0.60 5.10
N TYR A 529 12.82 -1.86 5.41
CA TYR A 529 13.61 -2.65 6.35
C TYR A 529 14.04 -3.99 5.74
N THR A 530 15.34 -4.28 5.82
CA THR A 530 15.94 -5.45 5.19
C THR A 530 16.95 -6.14 6.10
N LEU A 531 16.94 -7.47 6.07
CA LEU A 531 17.85 -8.35 6.78
C LEU A 531 18.53 -9.31 5.79
N ASP A 532 19.84 -9.44 5.87
CA ASP A 532 20.63 -10.47 5.17
C ASP A 532 20.33 -10.62 3.65
N GLY A 533 20.34 -9.53 2.86
CA GLY A 533 20.10 -9.58 1.41
C GLY A 533 20.79 -8.45 0.62
N ASP A 534 21.11 -8.68 -0.65
CA ASP A 534 21.67 -7.65 -1.55
C ASP A 534 20.56 -6.80 -2.19
N ILE A 535 20.45 -5.53 -1.79
CA ILE A 535 19.32 -4.67 -2.14
C ILE A 535 19.75 -3.49 -3.00
N THR A 536 18.99 -3.22 -4.07
CA THR A 536 19.13 -2.01 -4.89
C THR A 536 17.87 -1.15 -4.79
N ILE A 537 18.04 0.11 -4.39
CA ILE A 537 16.99 1.13 -4.35
C ILE A 537 17.40 2.22 -5.34
N ALA A 538 16.59 2.47 -6.37
CA ALA A 538 16.94 3.43 -7.41
C ALA A 538 15.76 4.31 -7.82
N TRP A 539 15.96 5.61 -8.01
CA TRP A 539 14.87 6.53 -8.43
C TRP A 539 13.70 6.56 -7.44
N CYS A 540 13.98 6.40 -6.14
CA CYS A 540 12.93 6.32 -5.13
C CYS A 540 12.88 7.57 -4.26
N ASN A 541 11.69 7.93 -3.77
CA ASN A 541 11.49 8.94 -2.74
C ASN A 541 11.03 8.26 -1.44
N ILE A 542 11.86 8.28 -0.40
CA ILE A 542 11.59 7.63 0.90
C ILE A 542 11.41 8.70 1.96
N THR A 543 10.17 8.92 2.37
CA THR A 543 9.79 10.09 3.17
C THR A 543 8.96 9.76 4.39
N ASP A 544 8.98 10.67 5.36
CA ASP A 544 7.98 10.81 6.42
C ASP A 544 7.71 9.54 7.27
N SER A 545 8.66 8.59 7.31
CA SER A 545 8.54 7.37 8.13
C SER A 545 8.77 7.67 9.61
N GLY A 546 8.05 6.97 10.49
CA GLY A 546 8.06 7.25 11.93
C GLY A 546 9.33 6.86 12.69
N GLU A 547 10.18 6.04 12.08
CA GLU A 547 11.52 5.65 12.49
C GLU A 547 12.55 5.96 11.39
N HIS A 548 13.21 4.95 10.81
CA HIS A 548 14.21 5.14 9.77
C HIS A 548 13.57 5.12 8.39
N GLY A 549 14.10 5.92 7.46
CA GLY A 549 13.71 5.81 6.05
C GLY A 549 14.09 4.45 5.51
N ILE A 550 15.39 4.13 5.59
CA ILE A 550 15.96 2.85 5.19
C ILE A 550 16.73 2.26 6.37
N ARG A 551 16.44 1.00 6.71
CA ARG A 551 17.22 0.18 7.65
C ARG A 551 17.67 -1.10 6.95
N HIS A 552 18.97 -1.36 6.96
CA HIS A 552 19.54 -2.59 6.42
C HIS A 552 20.51 -3.19 7.42
N GLU A 553 20.39 -4.49 7.68
CA GLU A 553 21.32 -5.23 8.55
C GLU A 553 21.72 -6.54 7.90
N GLY A 554 23.00 -6.88 7.96
CA GLY A 554 23.49 -8.14 7.41
C GLY A 554 24.97 -8.09 7.09
N ASP A 555 25.75 -8.95 7.75
CA ASP A 555 27.20 -9.01 7.61
C ASP A 555 27.59 -9.49 6.20
N GLY A 556 28.17 -8.60 5.40
CA GLY A 556 28.65 -8.93 4.04
C GLY A 556 27.58 -8.85 2.95
N PHE A 557 26.38 -8.38 3.27
CA PHE A 557 25.32 -8.04 2.31
C PHE A 557 25.33 -6.54 1.99
N SER A 558 24.92 -6.20 0.78
CA SER A 558 25.03 -4.84 0.25
C SER A 558 23.71 -4.08 0.20
N LEU A 559 23.76 -2.81 0.61
CA LEU A 559 22.70 -1.84 0.37
C LEU A 559 23.20 -0.83 -0.67
N THR A 560 22.61 -0.83 -1.85
CA THR A 560 22.87 0.15 -2.91
C THR A 560 21.69 1.11 -3.04
N VAL A 561 21.93 2.41 -2.85
CA VAL A 561 20.92 3.47 -2.99
C VAL A 561 21.41 4.47 -4.03
N GLU A 562 20.71 4.58 -5.16
CA GLU A 562 21.13 5.41 -6.30
C GLU A 562 20.01 6.34 -6.77
N ASN A 563 20.33 7.58 -7.16
CA ASN A 563 19.36 8.52 -7.75
C ASN A 563 18.08 8.65 -6.91
N SER A 564 18.21 8.66 -5.59
CA SER A 564 17.07 8.54 -4.66
C SER A 564 17.09 9.65 -3.62
N GLN A 565 15.92 9.91 -3.06
CA GLN A 565 15.70 10.95 -2.08
C GLN A 565 15.25 10.31 -0.76
N VAL A 566 15.93 10.62 0.34
CA VAL A 566 15.59 10.09 1.68
C VAL A 566 15.39 11.27 2.63
N LYS A 567 14.13 11.63 2.86
CA LYS A 567 13.80 12.92 3.48
C LYS A 567 12.83 12.82 4.64
N ARG A 568 12.95 13.73 5.62
CA ARG A 568 11.95 13.95 6.69
C ARG A 568 11.59 12.73 7.55
N ASN A 569 12.38 11.66 7.50
CA ASN A 569 12.17 10.50 8.37
C ASN A 569 12.48 10.88 9.81
N LYS A 570 11.68 10.40 10.76
CA LYS A 570 11.74 10.91 12.14
C LYS A 570 13.05 10.54 12.87
N ARG A 571 13.71 9.45 12.48
CA ARG A 571 15.05 9.04 12.96
C ARG A 571 16.07 9.13 11.82
N HIS A 572 17.01 8.17 11.72
CA HIS A 572 18.00 8.16 10.64
C HIS A 572 17.33 8.16 9.26
N GLY A 573 17.92 8.86 8.28
CA GLY A 573 17.53 8.67 6.89
C GLY A 573 17.88 7.25 6.46
N ILE A 574 19.17 6.92 6.53
CA ILE A 574 19.71 5.59 6.24
C ILE A 574 20.43 5.05 7.49
N PHE A 575 20.08 3.84 7.92
CA PHE A 575 20.78 3.08 8.95
C PHE A 575 21.29 1.77 8.37
N THR A 576 22.57 1.47 8.60
CA THR A 576 23.20 0.20 8.24
C THR A 576 23.95 -0.42 9.41
N ASN A 577 23.88 -1.74 9.55
CA ASN A 577 24.65 -2.51 10.53
C ASN A 577 25.23 -3.79 9.89
N GLY A 578 26.55 -3.95 9.88
CA GLY A 578 27.21 -5.10 9.23
C GLY A 578 27.30 -5.00 7.70
N SER A 579 26.66 -3.98 7.10
CA SER A 579 26.34 -3.95 5.67
C SER A 579 27.43 -3.29 4.84
N ILE A 580 27.53 -3.68 3.57
CA ILE A 580 28.32 -2.97 2.55
C ILE A 580 27.45 -1.87 1.94
N LEU A 581 27.67 -0.62 2.35
CA LEU A 581 26.84 0.51 1.93
C LEU A 581 27.41 1.22 0.68
N ILE A 582 26.56 1.41 -0.33
CA ILE A 582 26.84 2.20 -1.52
C ILE A 582 25.71 3.22 -1.70
N VAL A 583 26.02 4.51 -1.67
CA VAL A 583 25.05 5.60 -1.89
C VAL A 583 25.58 6.54 -2.97
N LYS A 584 24.83 6.73 -4.06
CA LYS A 584 25.23 7.60 -5.17
C LYS A 584 24.12 8.49 -5.68
N ASN A 585 24.46 9.73 -6.04
CA ASN A 585 23.52 10.66 -6.68
C ASN A 585 22.23 10.85 -5.84
N CYS A 586 22.34 10.82 -4.51
CA CYS A 586 21.18 10.84 -3.61
C CYS A 586 21.08 12.15 -2.83
N ILE A 587 19.84 12.53 -2.52
CA ILE A 587 19.53 13.62 -1.60
C ILE A 587 19.10 13.03 -0.25
N ILE A 588 19.84 13.32 0.82
CA ILE A 588 19.50 12.88 2.18
C ILE A 588 19.29 14.11 3.05
N SER A 589 18.03 14.46 3.33
CA SER A 589 17.72 15.72 3.99
C SER A 589 16.65 15.70 5.07
N SER A 590 16.77 16.61 6.04
CA SER A 590 15.72 16.87 7.03
C SER A 590 15.32 15.66 7.90
N ASN A 591 16.18 14.64 8.01
CA ASN A 591 15.91 13.47 8.84
C ASN A 591 16.26 13.73 10.33
N GLY A 592 15.68 12.94 11.24
CA GLY A 592 16.02 12.95 12.66
C GLY A 592 15.16 13.85 13.54
N SER A 593 13.93 14.18 13.10
CA SER A 593 13.03 15.12 13.78
C SER A 593 12.62 14.72 15.21
N VAL A 594 12.78 13.45 15.62
CA VAL A 594 12.39 12.96 16.96
C VAL A 594 13.56 12.46 17.81
N GLY A 595 14.56 13.27 18.07
CA GLY A 595 15.62 12.89 19.02
C GLY A 595 16.77 13.87 19.06
N GLN A 596 17.89 13.42 19.61
CA GLN A 596 19.16 14.17 19.62
C GLN A 596 20.33 13.29 19.17
N THR A 597 20.05 12.14 18.54
CA THR A 597 21.03 11.10 18.21
C THR A 597 20.79 10.48 16.83
N TYR A 598 20.05 11.16 15.94
CA TYR A 598 19.64 10.62 14.63
C TYR A 598 20.21 11.37 13.43
N TYR A 599 21.24 10.78 12.82
CA TYR A 599 22.00 11.27 11.66
C TYR A 599 21.24 11.17 10.32
N GLY A 600 21.74 11.85 9.29
CA GLY A 600 21.29 11.58 7.91
C GLY A 600 21.58 10.14 7.50
N ILE A 601 22.86 9.75 7.57
CA ILE A 601 23.35 8.39 7.32
C ILE A 601 24.09 7.88 8.56
N HIS A 602 23.70 6.72 9.08
CA HIS A 602 24.39 6.02 10.15
C HIS A 602 24.95 4.69 9.66
N ILE A 603 26.26 4.54 9.77
CA ILE A 603 27.02 3.37 9.34
C ILE A 603 27.61 2.70 10.57
N GLU A 604 27.16 1.49 10.86
CA GLU A 604 27.63 0.70 12.00
C GLU A 604 28.29 -0.60 11.52
N ASN A 605 29.54 -0.82 11.93
CA ASN A 605 30.36 -2.01 11.68
C ASN A 605 30.26 -2.53 10.23
N PRO A 606 30.51 -1.70 9.20
CA PRO A 606 30.35 -2.15 7.83
C PRO A 606 31.34 -3.27 7.49
N ALA A 607 30.92 -4.24 6.68
CA ALA A 607 31.75 -5.40 6.33
C ALA A 607 32.84 -5.10 5.27
N ASP A 608 32.76 -3.96 4.60
CA ASP A 608 33.74 -3.43 3.65
C ASP A 608 33.63 -1.88 3.61
N ASP A 609 34.59 -1.21 3.00
CA ASP A 609 34.65 0.25 2.91
C ASP A 609 33.36 0.83 2.27
N PRO A 610 32.55 1.63 3.00
CA PRO A 610 31.36 2.27 2.43
C PRO A 610 31.70 3.25 1.31
N VAL A 611 30.85 3.36 0.29
CA VAL A 611 31.04 4.26 -0.85
C VAL A 611 29.93 5.30 -0.89
N LEU A 612 30.26 6.59 -0.70
CA LEU A 612 29.31 7.70 -0.73
C LEU A 612 29.76 8.72 -1.79
N TYR A 613 29.20 8.65 -2.99
CA TYR A 613 29.58 9.52 -4.11
C TYR A 613 28.46 10.44 -4.56
N ASN A 614 28.79 11.68 -4.93
CA ASN A 614 27.83 12.59 -5.59
C ASN A 614 26.54 12.79 -4.77
N ASN A 615 26.60 12.88 -3.44
CA ASN A 615 25.39 12.98 -2.61
C ASN A 615 25.23 14.39 -2.05
N THR A 616 23.98 14.85 -1.93
CA THR A 616 23.63 16.09 -1.22
C THR A 616 23.01 15.74 0.12
N ILE A 617 23.75 15.98 1.21
CA ILE A 617 23.36 15.61 2.57
C ILE A 617 23.23 16.89 3.40
N VAL A 618 21.98 17.30 3.66
CA VAL A 618 21.68 18.63 4.21
C VAL A 618 20.55 18.63 5.25
N TYR A 619 20.59 19.57 6.19
CA TYR A 619 19.52 19.79 7.18
C TYR A 619 19.11 18.59 8.04
N ASN A 620 19.93 17.56 8.15
CA ASN A 620 19.67 16.50 9.11
C ASN A 620 19.81 17.05 10.54
N ALA A 621 18.98 16.55 11.46
CA ALA A 621 18.81 17.13 12.79
C ALA A 621 20.10 17.17 13.61
N ILE A 622 21.01 16.22 13.37
CA ILE A 622 22.38 16.20 13.88
C ILE A 622 23.37 16.00 12.71
N GLU A 623 24.55 15.42 12.91
CA GLU A 623 25.56 15.23 11.87
C GLU A 623 24.97 14.51 10.63
N GLY A 624 25.41 14.91 9.43
CA GLY A 624 24.94 14.33 8.17
C GLY A 624 25.35 12.86 8.03
N ILE A 625 26.56 12.53 8.47
CA ILE A 625 27.12 11.17 8.39
C ILE A 625 27.69 10.77 9.75
N SER A 626 27.39 9.55 10.18
CA SER A 626 27.97 8.95 11.38
C SER A 626 28.54 7.57 11.07
N PHE A 627 29.72 7.31 11.62
CA PHE A 627 30.41 6.05 11.45
C PHE A 627 30.89 5.50 12.79
N VAL A 628 30.57 4.22 13.00
CA VAL A 628 31.06 3.43 14.12
C VAL A 628 31.54 2.12 13.52
N ASP A 629 32.75 1.71 13.88
CA ASP A 629 33.33 0.48 13.41
C ASP A 629 33.97 -0.29 14.57
N ASN A 630 33.98 -1.61 14.46
CA ASN A 630 34.55 -2.53 15.42
C ASN A 630 36.09 -2.66 15.26
N GLY A 631 36.65 -2.17 14.16
CA GLY A 631 38.07 -2.10 13.86
C GLY A 631 38.59 -3.32 13.10
N ASP A 632 37.80 -3.91 12.21
CA ASP A 632 38.13 -5.13 11.46
C ASP A 632 38.21 -5.03 9.93
N SER A 633 38.98 -4.07 9.40
CA SER A 633 39.06 -3.84 7.94
C SER A 633 39.56 -5.02 7.12
N GLY A 634 38.75 -5.51 6.18
CA GLY A 634 39.15 -6.57 5.23
C GLY A 634 39.79 -7.80 5.88
N GLY A 635 39.40 -8.12 7.12
CA GLY A 635 39.95 -9.20 7.93
C GLY A 635 41.25 -8.88 8.71
N ASP A 636 41.70 -7.62 8.76
CA ASP A 636 42.65 -7.13 9.76
C ASP A 636 41.89 -6.60 10.99
N PRO A 637 41.89 -7.30 12.13
CA PRO A 637 41.17 -6.90 13.34
C PRO A 637 41.79 -5.67 14.05
N ASN A 638 42.53 -4.83 13.34
CA ASN A 638 43.10 -3.57 13.84
C ASN A 638 43.06 -2.43 12.80
N GLY A 639 42.31 -2.56 11.70
CA GLY A 639 42.11 -1.49 10.71
C GLY A 639 40.64 -1.12 10.64
N ASN A 640 40.30 0.12 10.31
CA ASN A 640 38.89 0.54 10.19
C ASN A 640 38.48 0.60 8.72
N ASP A 641 37.26 0.15 8.41
CA ASP A 641 36.64 0.23 7.07
C ASP A 641 36.11 1.64 6.81
N TRP A 642 37.02 2.59 6.58
CA TRP A 642 36.67 4.00 6.46
C TRP A 642 35.80 4.25 5.22
N PRO A 643 34.75 5.08 5.33
CA PRO A 643 33.94 5.44 4.17
C PRO A 643 34.78 6.26 3.18
N ASP A 644 34.61 5.97 1.89
CA ASP A 644 35.12 6.76 0.79
C ASP A 644 34.06 7.78 0.35
N ILE A 645 34.28 9.04 0.69
CA ILE A 645 33.34 10.14 0.44
C ILE A 645 33.90 11.03 -0.67
N GLN A 646 33.23 11.07 -1.82
CA GLN A 646 33.70 11.86 -2.97
C GLN A 646 32.57 12.65 -3.61
N ASN A 647 32.88 13.85 -4.12
CA ASN A 647 31.93 14.69 -4.84
C ASN A 647 30.63 14.96 -4.07
N CYS A 648 30.66 14.92 -2.73
CA CYS A 648 29.47 15.10 -1.93
C CYS A 648 29.35 16.55 -1.44
N ILE A 649 28.12 17.02 -1.28
CA ILE A 649 27.80 18.18 -0.44
C ILE A 649 27.37 17.64 0.93
N VAL A 650 28.11 17.99 1.98
CA VAL A 650 27.73 17.70 3.37
C VAL A 650 27.74 19.01 4.15
N TYR A 651 26.55 19.63 4.26
CA TYR A 651 26.40 21.01 4.69
C TYR A 651 25.10 21.21 5.48
N PHE A 652 25.01 22.24 6.33
CA PHE A 652 23.79 22.59 7.10
C PHE A 652 23.23 21.54 8.05
N ASN A 653 23.93 20.42 8.24
CA ASN A 653 23.55 19.42 9.23
C ASN A 653 23.90 19.92 10.63
N ASN A 654 23.26 19.35 11.66
CA ASN A 654 23.61 19.59 13.06
C ASN A 654 23.54 21.06 13.49
N ASP A 655 22.50 21.79 13.04
CA ASP A 655 22.38 23.24 13.26
C ASP A 655 23.63 23.99 12.83
N SER A 656 24.18 23.61 11.66
CA SER A 656 25.45 24.12 11.12
C SER A 656 26.66 23.85 12.04
N GLY A 657 26.62 22.75 12.80
CA GLY A 657 27.71 22.26 13.64
C GLY A 657 28.65 21.31 12.90
N ASP A 658 29.23 20.34 13.62
CA ASP A 658 30.04 19.29 13.00
C ASP A 658 29.18 18.53 11.97
N GLN A 659 29.74 18.22 10.80
CA GLN A 659 29.01 17.54 9.71
C GLN A 659 29.13 16.02 9.75
N MET A 660 30.16 15.50 10.42
CA MET A 660 30.46 14.08 10.49
C MET A 660 30.76 13.67 11.94
N ALA A 661 30.28 12.49 12.34
CA ALA A 661 30.51 11.89 13.66
C ALA A 661 31.31 10.59 13.56
N GLY A 662 32.28 10.40 14.46
CA GLY A 662 33.11 9.19 14.52
C GLY A 662 34.29 9.16 13.55
N MET A 663 34.42 10.18 12.71
CA MET A 663 35.49 10.35 11.70
C MET A 663 35.89 11.83 11.58
N TYR A 664 37.00 12.09 10.90
CA TYR A 664 37.39 13.44 10.48
C TYR A 664 37.21 13.57 8.97
N SER A 665 36.45 14.58 8.51
CA SER A 665 36.18 14.80 7.09
C SER A 665 37.44 14.79 6.23
N ASP A 666 38.50 15.48 6.66
CA ASP A 666 39.75 15.55 5.91
C ASP A 666 40.46 14.20 5.67
N ASP A 667 40.17 13.17 6.47
CA ASP A 667 40.78 11.85 6.36
C ASP A 667 40.00 10.92 5.41
N VAL A 668 38.71 11.18 5.20
CA VAL A 668 37.77 10.28 4.51
C VAL A 668 37.13 10.88 3.26
N SER A 669 37.15 12.22 3.12
CA SER A 669 36.56 12.90 1.98
C SER A 669 37.59 13.50 1.02
N ALA A 670 37.26 13.46 -0.26
CA ALA A 670 37.99 14.13 -1.33
C ALA A 670 37.01 14.79 -2.30
N TYR A 671 37.43 15.88 -2.96
CA TYR A 671 36.60 16.62 -3.92
C TYR A 671 35.15 16.85 -3.44
N SER A 672 34.97 17.16 -2.17
CA SER A 672 33.64 17.31 -1.56
C SER A 672 33.48 18.68 -0.91
N CYS A 673 32.26 19.22 -0.93
CA CYS A 673 31.91 20.46 -0.26
C CYS A 673 31.42 20.15 1.16
N VAL A 674 32.31 20.27 2.13
CA VAL A 674 32.07 19.88 3.52
C VAL A 674 32.25 21.07 4.44
N GLN A 675 31.18 21.45 5.14
CA GLN A 675 31.23 22.55 6.09
C GLN A 675 32.27 22.28 7.19
N ASP A 676 33.07 23.30 7.50
CA ASP A 676 34.12 23.29 8.53
C ASP A 676 35.29 22.30 8.29
N CYS A 677 35.49 21.82 7.06
CA CYS A 677 36.70 21.06 6.71
C CYS A 677 37.96 21.95 6.57
N ASN A 678 39.16 21.33 6.56
CA ASN A 678 40.43 22.06 6.41
C ASN A 678 40.90 22.17 4.94
N GLU A 679 40.01 21.94 3.97
CA GLU A 679 40.28 22.03 2.52
C GLU A 679 41.44 21.13 2.04
N LEU A 680 41.59 19.96 2.66
CA LEU A 680 42.51 18.91 2.19
C LEU A 680 41.86 18.09 1.07
N ASN A 681 42.66 17.39 0.27
CA ASN A 681 42.18 16.51 -0.82
C ASN A 681 41.21 17.16 -1.83
N ASN A 682 41.36 18.47 -2.06
CA ASN A 682 40.48 19.30 -2.91
C ASN A 682 39.03 19.42 -2.38
N ASN A 683 38.82 19.24 -1.08
CA ASN A 683 37.55 19.59 -0.45
C ASN A 683 37.36 21.11 -0.41
N ILE A 684 36.10 21.54 -0.47
CA ILE A 684 35.66 22.93 -0.39
C ILE A 684 35.01 23.16 0.98
N ASN A 685 35.41 24.24 1.66
CA ASN A 685 34.76 24.73 2.87
C ASN A 685 34.21 26.14 2.61
N ASP A 686 33.21 26.21 1.73
CA ASP A 686 32.48 27.43 1.42
C ASP A 686 31.00 27.07 1.22
N PHE A 687 30.13 28.07 1.19
CA PHE A 687 28.71 27.84 0.96
C PHE A 687 28.50 27.15 -0.39
N PRO A 688 27.69 26.07 -0.46
CA PRO A 688 27.48 25.34 -1.71
C PRO A 688 26.86 26.15 -2.83
N GLY A 689 26.09 27.21 -2.54
CA GLY A 689 25.47 28.04 -3.59
C GLY A 689 24.28 27.34 -4.24
N PHE A 690 23.18 27.14 -3.51
CA PHE A 690 21.94 26.60 -4.09
C PHE A 690 21.13 27.70 -4.78
N ALA A 691 20.45 27.36 -5.89
CA ALA A 691 19.73 28.31 -6.74
C ALA A 691 18.56 29.00 -6.01
N TYR A 692 17.78 28.23 -5.26
CA TYR A 692 16.64 28.75 -4.51
C TYR A 692 16.97 28.88 -3.03
N THR A 693 16.67 30.05 -2.45
CA THR A 693 16.89 30.33 -1.02
C THR A 693 15.66 30.97 -0.39
N ILE A 694 15.44 30.73 0.91
CA ILE A 694 14.29 31.24 1.67
C ILE A 694 14.62 32.47 2.52
N ASP A 695 15.86 32.95 2.50
CA ASP A 695 16.28 34.11 3.30
C ASP A 695 16.95 35.20 2.45
N PRO A 696 16.76 36.50 2.78
CA PRO A 696 17.29 37.61 1.98
C PRO A 696 18.82 37.73 2.01
N ASN A 697 19.52 36.91 2.79
CA ASN A 697 20.98 36.85 2.80
C ASN A 697 21.53 35.69 1.96
N GLU A 698 20.67 34.93 1.25
CA GLU A 698 21.03 33.82 0.36
C GLU A 698 21.84 32.72 1.07
N THR A 699 21.57 32.51 2.36
CA THR A 699 22.32 31.57 3.22
C THR A 699 21.58 30.28 3.49
N MET A 700 20.27 30.22 3.24
CA MET A 700 19.43 29.07 3.57
C MET A 700 18.69 28.57 2.32
N PRO A 701 19.06 27.41 1.74
CA PRO A 701 18.37 26.85 0.57
C PRO A 701 16.88 26.61 0.83
N TYR A 702 16.10 26.67 -0.25
CA TYR A 702 14.69 26.35 -0.24
C TYR A 702 14.49 24.88 0.18
N PRO A 703 13.56 24.57 1.09
CA PRO A 703 13.32 23.20 1.51
C PRO A 703 12.99 22.32 0.31
N ASP A 704 13.63 21.16 0.24
CA ASP A 704 13.39 20.14 -0.78
C ASP A 704 13.81 20.50 -2.22
N ASN A 705 14.34 21.70 -2.48
CA ASN A 705 15.04 22.05 -3.72
C ASN A 705 16.52 22.38 -3.43
N TYR A 706 17.42 21.52 -3.91
CA TYR A 706 18.87 21.64 -3.68
C TYR A 706 19.68 21.71 -4.97
N HIS A 707 19.09 22.24 -6.05
CA HIS A 707 19.81 22.48 -7.30
C HIS A 707 20.86 23.56 -7.10
N LEU A 708 22.01 23.40 -7.74
CA LEU A 708 23.12 24.35 -7.64
C LEU A 708 22.83 25.61 -8.46
N ALA A 709 23.14 26.79 -7.92
CA ALA A 709 23.15 28.02 -8.69
C ALA A 709 24.21 27.93 -9.80
N TYR A 710 23.98 28.61 -10.92
CA TYR A 710 24.87 28.57 -12.09
C TYR A 710 26.32 29.04 -11.81
N ASP A 711 26.52 29.85 -10.76
CA ASP A 711 27.81 30.38 -10.32
C ASP A 711 28.34 29.74 -9.02
N SER A 712 27.74 28.61 -8.61
CA SER A 712 28.15 27.85 -7.45
C SER A 712 29.62 27.41 -7.54
N VAL A 713 30.29 27.37 -6.38
CA VAL A 713 31.64 26.83 -6.23
C VAL A 713 31.71 25.31 -6.38
N CYS A 714 30.56 24.63 -6.35
CA CYS A 714 30.42 23.19 -6.47
C CYS A 714 30.26 22.74 -7.93
N VAL A 715 29.94 23.65 -8.85
CA VAL A 715 29.88 23.35 -10.29
C VAL A 715 31.29 23.08 -10.84
N ASP A 716 31.44 22.01 -11.63
CA ASP A 716 32.68 21.57 -12.25
C ASP A 716 33.83 21.37 -11.24
N ALA A 717 33.50 20.95 -10.00
CA ALA A 717 34.45 20.91 -8.89
C ALA A 717 34.77 19.50 -8.36
N GLY A 718 34.06 18.46 -8.83
CA GLY A 718 34.28 17.07 -8.45
C GLY A 718 35.60 16.48 -8.97
N ASP A 719 35.86 15.21 -8.66
CA ASP A 719 37.08 14.51 -9.09
C ASP A 719 37.10 14.34 -10.62
N PRO A 720 38.02 15.01 -11.34
CA PRO A 720 38.11 14.90 -12.80
C PRO A 720 38.64 13.54 -13.28
N ASN A 721 38.99 12.63 -12.36
CA ASN A 721 39.43 11.27 -12.66
C ASN A 721 38.38 10.21 -12.29
N LEU A 722 37.26 10.61 -11.70
CA LEU A 722 36.16 9.68 -11.46
C LEU A 722 35.64 9.21 -12.81
N VAL A 723 35.70 7.90 -13.05
CA VAL A 723 35.14 7.31 -14.26
C VAL A 723 33.68 7.04 -14.00
N THR A 724 32.83 7.98 -14.41
CA THR A 724 31.38 7.81 -14.49
C THR A 724 31.04 6.78 -15.58
N ASP A 725 29.94 6.06 -15.38
CA ASP A 725 29.33 5.33 -16.49
C ASP A 725 28.84 6.36 -17.51
N PRO A 726 29.12 6.23 -18.82
CA PRO A 726 28.59 7.14 -19.84
C PRO A 726 27.06 7.26 -19.84
N ASP A 727 26.35 6.26 -19.29
CA ASP A 727 24.90 6.26 -19.16
C ASP A 727 24.44 6.61 -17.72
N ALA A 728 25.34 7.07 -16.84
CA ALA A 728 24.99 7.51 -15.49
C ALA A 728 24.19 8.81 -15.55
N GLN A 729 23.12 8.88 -14.76
CA GLN A 729 22.26 10.05 -14.65
C GLN A 729 22.38 10.68 -13.26
N ASP A 730 22.09 11.97 -13.14
CA ASP A 730 21.93 12.67 -11.87
C ASP A 730 20.52 12.50 -11.28
N ILE A 731 20.17 13.26 -10.25
CA ILE A 731 18.91 13.09 -9.52
C ILE A 731 17.66 13.42 -10.36
N ASP A 732 17.80 14.22 -11.41
CA ASP A 732 16.68 14.68 -12.26
C ASP A 732 16.58 13.91 -13.59
N GLY A 733 17.61 13.13 -13.95
CA GLY A 733 17.60 12.25 -15.13
C GLY A 733 18.51 12.70 -16.26
N GLU A 734 19.23 13.79 -16.08
CA GLU A 734 20.23 14.36 -16.96
C GLU A 734 21.54 13.56 -16.89
N ASP A 735 22.43 13.77 -17.85
CA ASP A 735 23.74 13.12 -17.87
C ASP A 735 24.56 13.54 -16.64
N ARG A 736 25.07 12.57 -15.86
CA ARG A 736 25.82 12.84 -14.63
C ARG A 736 27.17 13.53 -14.82
N GLU A 737 27.69 13.59 -16.05
CA GLU A 737 28.90 14.33 -16.36
C GLU A 737 28.58 15.38 -17.42
N TYR A 738 28.30 16.59 -16.96
CA TYR A 738 28.13 17.77 -17.80
C TYR A 738 29.32 18.72 -17.62
N GLY A 739 29.71 19.45 -18.68
CA GLY A 739 30.82 20.40 -18.59
C GLY A 739 32.24 19.79 -18.54
N GLY A 740 33.05 20.23 -17.58
CA GLY A 740 34.47 19.91 -17.43
C GLY A 740 34.78 18.79 -16.45
N SER A 741 33.91 18.56 -15.48
CA SER A 741 33.93 17.46 -14.49
C SER A 741 32.60 17.44 -13.75
N VAL A 742 32.24 16.31 -13.14
CA VAL A 742 31.03 16.23 -12.31
C VAL A 742 30.97 17.32 -11.24
N ASP A 743 29.76 17.81 -11.00
CA ASP A 743 29.45 18.72 -9.91
C ASP A 743 29.54 17.99 -8.56
N MET A 744 29.78 18.74 -7.49
CA MET A 744 29.62 18.17 -6.14
C MET A 744 28.15 18.16 -5.77
N GLY A 745 27.64 17.03 -5.28
CA GLY A 745 26.23 16.86 -4.90
C GLY A 745 25.47 15.91 -5.82
N ALA A 746 24.18 15.73 -5.53
CA ALA A 746 23.27 14.82 -6.23
C ALA A 746 22.86 15.27 -7.63
N ASP A 747 22.89 16.58 -7.85
CA ASP A 747 22.46 17.27 -9.06
C ASP A 747 23.68 17.71 -9.89
N GLU A 748 23.52 17.82 -11.21
CA GLU A 748 24.46 18.46 -12.13
C GLU A 748 23.82 19.74 -12.70
N ALA A 749 24.50 20.88 -12.57
CA ALA A 749 24.02 22.15 -13.08
C ALA A 749 24.01 22.14 -14.62
N TYR A 750 22.84 21.81 -15.17
CA TYR A 750 22.62 21.59 -16.59
C TYR A 750 22.16 22.85 -17.32
N SER A 751 22.62 23.05 -18.57
CA SER A 751 22.18 24.15 -19.45
C SER A 751 21.52 23.60 -20.70
N CYS A 752 20.36 24.15 -21.05
CA CYS A 752 19.63 23.75 -22.24
C CYS A 752 20.00 24.59 -23.48
N ASP A 753 20.60 25.77 -23.31
CA ASP A 753 20.91 26.69 -24.42
C ASP A 753 22.40 27.07 -24.60
N GLU A 754 23.29 26.67 -23.68
CA GLU A 754 24.75 26.81 -23.70
C GLU A 754 25.31 28.23 -24.02
N PRO A 755 26.04 28.88 -23.09
CA PRO A 755 26.59 28.35 -21.84
C PRO A 755 25.59 28.40 -20.67
N LEU A 756 25.87 27.60 -19.63
CA LEU A 756 25.17 27.65 -18.34
C LEU A 756 25.02 29.07 -17.82
N SER A 757 23.79 29.40 -17.45
CA SER A 757 23.32 30.72 -17.05
C SER A 757 22.27 30.62 -15.94
N GLU A 758 21.96 31.77 -15.32
CA GLU A 758 20.96 31.86 -14.24
C GLU A 758 19.57 31.40 -14.71
N ASP A 759 19.17 31.80 -15.92
CA ASP A 759 17.86 31.49 -16.51
C ASP A 759 17.67 30.00 -16.82
N ASP A 760 18.74 29.19 -16.78
CA ASP A 760 18.66 27.73 -16.94
C ASP A 760 18.15 27.03 -15.66
N ILE A 761 18.36 27.64 -14.49
CA ILE A 761 18.15 26.98 -13.18
C ILE A 761 17.16 27.72 -12.30
N TYR A 762 17.13 29.06 -12.37
CA TYR A 762 16.41 29.92 -11.43
C TYR A 762 15.50 30.91 -12.15
N ASN A 763 14.32 31.15 -11.55
CA ASN A 763 13.46 32.26 -11.91
C ASN A 763 12.91 32.95 -10.66
N ALA A 764 12.94 34.28 -10.64
CA ALA A 764 12.44 35.06 -9.51
C ALA A 764 10.91 35.02 -9.32
N LEU A 765 10.17 34.60 -10.35
CA LEU A 765 8.73 34.38 -10.27
C LEU A 765 8.36 32.96 -9.82
N ASP A 766 9.29 32.01 -9.88
CA ASP A 766 9.11 30.65 -9.36
C ASP A 766 9.23 30.69 -7.83
N TRP A 767 8.11 30.98 -7.17
CA TRP A 767 8.05 31.19 -5.72
C TRP A 767 7.94 29.90 -4.92
N ASN A 768 7.42 28.84 -5.53
CA ASN A 768 7.32 27.52 -4.91
C ASN A 768 8.60 26.68 -5.12
N ALA A 769 9.53 27.17 -5.96
CA ALA A 769 10.81 26.55 -6.32
C ALA A 769 10.64 25.17 -6.97
N ASP A 770 9.61 25.01 -7.80
CA ASP A 770 9.32 23.76 -8.50
C ASP A 770 9.99 23.65 -9.88
N GLY A 771 10.69 24.71 -10.31
CA GLY A 771 11.34 24.80 -11.61
C GLY A 771 10.42 25.22 -12.75
N ILE A 772 9.20 25.68 -12.45
CA ILE A 772 8.18 26.03 -13.42
C ILE A 772 7.47 27.31 -12.96
N VAL A 773 7.26 28.26 -13.86
CA VAL A 773 6.35 29.39 -13.59
C VAL A 773 5.03 29.09 -14.28
N ASN A 774 4.00 28.75 -13.51
CA ASN A 774 2.73 28.31 -14.05
C ASN A 774 1.52 28.92 -13.29
N TYR A 775 0.37 28.26 -13.42
CA TYR A 775 -0.86 28.68 -12.79
C TYR A 775 -0.80 28.75 -11.26
N GLU A 776 0.11 28.02 -10.60
CA GLU A 776 0.33 28.12 -9.16
C GLU A 776 0.83 29.52 -8.77
N GLU A 777 1.88 30.03 -9.40
CA GLU A 777 2.41 31.38 -9.16
C GLU A 777 1.36 32.44 -9.51
N PHE A 778 0.62 32.20 -10.61
CA PHE A 778 -0.45 33.09 -11.04
C PHE A 778 -1.62 33.12 -10.03
N GLU A 779 -1.93 32.01 -9.38
CA GLU A 779 -2.94 31.96 -8.32
C GLU A 779 -2.56 32.92 -7.19
N TYR A 780 -1.33 32.84 -6.69
CA TYR A 780 -0.80 33.77 -5.69
C TYR A 780 -0.92 35.22 -6.17
N PHE A 781 -0.47 35.52 -7.39
CA PHE A 781 -0.59 36.86 -7.96
C PHE A 781 -2.06 37.35 -8.01
N SER A 782 -2.98 36.49 -8.43
CA SER A 782 -4.41 36.80 -8.57
C SER A 782 -5.07 37.13 -7.23
N LEU A 783 -4.65 36.46 -6.15
CA LEU A 783 -5.11 36.72 -4.79
C LEU A 783 -4.58 38.06 -4.25
N ALA A 784 -3.39 38.48 -4.70
CA ALA A 784 -2.78 39.74 -4.32
C ALA A 784 -3.33 40.94 -5.11
N TRP A 785 -3.97 40.70 -6.25
CA TRP A 785 -4.50 41.73 -7.17
C TRP A 785 -5.19 42.90 -6.47
N LEU A 786 -4.84 44.14 -6.81
CA LEU A 786 -5.34 45.39 -6.21
C LEU A 786 -5.07 45.55 -4.70
N SER A 787 -4.21 44.73 -4.11
CA SER A 787 -3.71 44.98 -2.76
C SER A 787 -2.76 46.17 -2.77
N HIS A 788 -2.58 46.79 -1.62
CA HIS A 788 -1.91 48.07 -1.51
C HIS A 788 -1.01 48.13 -0.27
N ASP A 789 0.15 48.78 -0.38
CA ASP A 789 1.09 48.94 0.72
C ASP A 789 0.46 49.78 1.86
N PRO A 790 0.36 49.24 3.10
CA PRO A 790 -0.08 50.01 4.26
C PRO A 790 0.80 51.25 4.59
N ASN A 791 2.01 51.31 4.04
CA ASN A 791 2.95 52.42 4.17
C ASN A 791 2.89 53.45 3.04
N ASP A 792 1.96 53.32 2.09
CA ASP A 792 1.70 54.38 1.12
C ASP A 792 1.36 55.71 1.83
N PRO A 793 2.11 56.79 1.55
CA PRO A 793 1.79 58.13 2.05
C PRO A 793 0.36 58.60 1.82
N ALA A 794 -0.31 58.18 0.73
CA ALA A 794 -1.70 58.55 0.45
C ALA A 794 -2.67 57.82 1.39
N VAL A 795 -2.45 56.52 1.65
CA VAL A 795 -3.21 55.74 2.63
C VAL A 795 -2.98 56.23 4.06
N GLN A 796 -1.81 56.78 4.39
CA GLN A 796 -1.51 57.22 5.77
C GLN A 796 -2.03 58.61 6.17
N ASP A 797 -2.48 59.48 5.24
CA ASP A 797 -3.02 60.81 5.58
C ASP A 797 -4.55 60.75 5.82
N PRO A 798 -5.04 60.98 7.06
CA PRO A 798 -6.48 60.95 7.36
C PRO A 798 -7.32 62.02 6.64
N ASN A 799 -6.69 62.96 5.93
CA ASN A 799 -7.35 63.98 5.12
C ASN A 799 -7.26 63.69 3.62
N ASP A 800 -6.64 62.57 3.22
CA ASP A 800 -6.57 62.13 1.83
C ASP A 800 -7.92 61.56 1.36
N PRO A 801 -8.40 61.90 0.15
CA PRO A 801 -9.58 61.29 -0.47
C PRO A 801 -9.61 59.75 -0.42
N VAL A 802 -8.46 59.06 -0.49
CA VAL A 802 -8.41 57.58 -0.49
C VAL A 802 -8.82 56.94 0.84
N ASN A 803 -8.93 57.73 1.92
CA ASN A 803 -9.37 57.29 3.24
C ASN A 803 -10.87 57.52 3.51
N ASP A 804 -11.62 58.08 2.54
CA ASP A 804 -13.07 58.25 2.62
C ASP A 804 -13.79 57.03 2.01
N PRO A 805 -14.55 56.22 2.79
CA PRO A 805 -15.26 55.05 2.27
C PRO A 805 -16.24 55.33 1.11
N ASP A 806 -16.63 56.59 0.90
CA ASP A 806 -17.51 57.01 -0.20
C ASP A 806 -16.75 57.48 -1.48
N ASP A 807 -15.41 57.55 -1.45
CA ASP A 807 -14.57 57.94 -2.58
C ASP A 807 -14.30 56.76 -3.53
N PRO A 808 -14.38 56.95 -4.86
CA PRO A 808 -14.00 55.91 -5.83
C PRO A 808 -12.55 55.41 -5.74
N ALA A 809 -11.65 56.14 -5.08
CA ALA A 809 -10.27 55.74 -4.83
C ALA A 809 -10.05 55.15 -3.42
N TYR A 810 -11.13 54.82 -2.71
CA TYR A 810 -11.05 54.21 -1.38
C TYR A 810 -10.43 52.81 -1.43
N ILE A 811 -9.42 52.59 -0.59
CA ILE A 811 -8.77 51.29 -0.44
C ILE A 811 -9.38 50.58 0.77
N HIS A 812 -10.03 49.43 0.53
CA HIS A 812 -10.63 48.65 1.61
C HIS A 812 -9.54 48.10 2.54
N PRO A 813 -9.72 48.09 3.87
CA PRO A 813 -8.72 47.58 4.81
C PRO A 813 -8.21 46.17 4.47
N ASP A 814 -9.06 45.30 3.90
CA ASP A 814 -8.67 43.94 3.49
C ASP A 814 -7.63 43.91 2.36
N ARG A 815 -7.52 44.98 1.56
CA ARG A 815 -6.47 45.15 0.54
C ARG A 815 -5.10 45.50 1.15
N LEU A 816 -5.07 45.90 2.42
CA LEU A 816 -3.85 46.20 3.18
C LEU A 816 -3.39 44.99 4.02
N ILE A 817 -4.30 44.04 4.27
CA ILE A 817 -4.05 42.83 5.05
C ILE A 817 -3.04 41.96 4.31
N ASP A 818 -2.10 41.40 5.05
CA ASP A 818 -1.08 40.45 4.59
C ASP A 818 -0.08 41.00 3.56
N TRP A 819 -0.05 42.34 3.36
CA TRP A 819 0.90 42.99 2.45
C TRP A 819 2.33 42.55 2.70
N TYR A 820 2.82 42.71 3.92
CA TYR A 820 4.18 42.30 4.33
C TYR A 820 4.32 40.82 4.66
N GLU A 821 3.24 40.03 4.56
CA GLU A 821 3.31 38.60 4.79
C GLU A 821 3.65 37.87 3.48
N TRP A 822 2.99 38.22 2.37
CA TRP A 822 3.25 37.57 1.08
C TRP A 822 2.92 38.45 -0.14
N LYS A 823 1.87 39.29 -0.07
CA LYS A 823 1.38 40.03 -1.26
C LYS A 823 2.40 40.99 -1.85
N TYR A 824 3.28 41.56 -1.05
CA TYR A 824 4.32 42.47 -1.53
C TYR A 824 5.23 41.83 -2.59
N MET A 825 5.35 40.50 -2.61
CA MET A 825 6.11 39.76 -3.62
C MET A 825 5.50 39.88 -5.02
N CYS A 826 4.18 40.12 -5.10
CA CYS A 826 3.45 40.29 -6.35
C CYS A 826 3.49 41.75 -6.88
N ASN A 827 4.16 42.67 -6.18
CA ASN A 827 4.37 44.06 -6.62
C ASN A 827 5.66 44.14 -7.44
N LEU A 828 5.60 43.57 -8.65
CA LEU A 828 6.72 43.37 -9.56
C LEU A 828 7.21 44.67 -10.22
N ASP A 829 6.33 45.67 -10.46
CA ASP A 829 6.70 47.03 -10.87
C ASP A 829 6.52 48.01 -9.70
N ASP A 830 7.59 48.19 -8.92
CA ASP A 830 7.62 49.11 -7.78
C ASP A 830 7.81 50.60 -8.13
N SER A 831 7.50 50.97 -9.38
CA SER A 831 7.78 52.31 -9.92
C SER A 831 6.53 53.12 -10.25
N GLY A 832 6.70 54.45 -10.30
CA GLY A 832 5.66 55.34 -10.79
C GLY A 832 4.37 55.31 -9.97
N ASP A 833 3.24 55.06 -10.64
CA ASP A 833 1.92 54.98 -10.02
C ASP A 833 1.68 53.60 -9.36
N SER A 834 2.41 52.55 -9.79
CA SER A 834 2.32 51.17 -9.29
C SER A 834 3.20 50.91 -8.06
N GLN A 835 3.99 51.90 -7.63
CA GLN A 835 4.94 51.79 -6.50
C GLN A 835 4.36 51.16 -5.22
N TYR A 836 3.07 51.33 -4.97
CA TYR A 836 2.41 50.88 -3.75
C TYR A 836 1.19 49.99 -4.01
N GLU A 837 0.88 49.63 -5.25
CA GLU A 837 -0.33 48.91 -5.60
C GLU A 837 -0.05 47.81 -6.62
N ILE A 838 -0.65 46.64 -6.39
CA ILE A 838 -0.58 45.53 -7.35
C ILE A 838 -1.62 45.76 -8.42
N ASP A 839 -1.16 46.04 -9.64
CA ASP A 839 -1.98 46.50 -10.75
C ASP A 839 -1.55 45.89 -12.10
N LEU A 840 -2.02 46.52 -13.18
CA LEU A 840 -1.76 46.05 -14.54
C LEU A 840 -0.28 46.07 -14.92
N ALA A 841 0.53 46.98 -14.36
CA ALA A 841 1.96 47.02 -14.59
C ALA A 841 2.63 45.75 -14.04
N ASP A 842 2.25 45.29 -12.85
CA ASP A 842 2.76 44.03 -12.28
C ASP A 842 2.35 42.81 -13.09
N LEU A 843 1.09 42.78 -13.57
CA LEU A 843 0.62 41.70 -14.45
C LEU A 843 1.37 41.69 -15.79
N THR A 844 1.70 42.87 -16.29
CA THR A 844 2.53 43.01 -17.49
C THR A 844 3.93 42.48 -17.23
N GLU A 845 4.54 42.78 -16.08
CA GLU A 845 5.87 42.28 -15.71
C GLU A 845 5.89 40.75 -15.56
N PHE A 846 4.82 40.17 -15.00
CA PHE A 846 4.63 38.72 -14.87
C PHE A 846 4.53 38.00 -16.23
N ILE A 847 3.88 38.61 -17.23
CA ILE A 847 3.61 37.98 -18.54
C ILE A 847 4.65 38.35 -19.62
N ASP A 848 4.98 39.63 -19.78
CA ASP A 848 5.67 40.15 -20.98
C ASP A 848 7.18 39.91 -20.98
N ASN A 849 7.80 39.58 -19.84
CA ASN A 849 9.25 39.32 -19.76
C ASN A 849 9.66 37.89 -20.13
N GLY A 850 8.73 37.07 -20.63
CA GLY A 850 9.02 35.69 -21.02
C GLY A 850 9.19 34.73 -19.85
N TYR A 851 8.77 35.13 -18.65
CA TYR A 851 8.80 34.30 -17.45
C TYR A 851 7.53 33.46 -17.29
N TRP A 852 6.40 33.84 -17.88
CA TRP A 852 5.21 33.00 -17.91
C TRP A 852 5.48 31.71 -18.72
N LEU A 853 5.18 30.56 -18.12
CA LEU A 853 5.51 29.22 -18.66
C LEU A 853 7.01 28.97 -18.80
N TRP A 854 7.83 29.68 -18.02
CA TRP A 854 9.24 29.33 -17.88
C TRP A 854 9.35 27.93 -17.25
N ILE A 855 10.32 27.16 -17.74
CA ILE A 855 10.65 25.81 -17.26
C ILE A 855 12.16 25.77 -17.13
N ALA A 856 12.64 25.36 -15.97
CA ALA A 856 14.06 25.17 -15.71
C ALA A 856 14.61 24.00 -16.55
N CYS A 857 15.88 24.05 -16.93
CA CYS A 857 16.46 23.01 -17.78
C CYS A 857 16.51 21.63 -17.07
N TRP A 858 16.64 21.61 -15.74
CA TRP A 858 16.59 20.39 -14.91
C TRP A 858 15.18 19.76 -14.81
N LYS A 859 14.16 20.41 -15.38
CA LYS A 859 12.81 19.82 -15.57
C LYS A 859 12.59 19.30 -16.99
N GLN A 860 13.52 19.51 -17.90
CA GLN A 860 13.28 19.23 -19.33
C GLN A 860 13.22 17.72 -19.60
N SER A 861 13.98 16.90 -18.89
CA SER A 861 13.97 15.43 -19.00
C SER A 861 12.60 14.83 -18.64
N ASP A 862 11.98 15.32 -17.55
CA ASP A 862 10.62 15.00 -17.13
C ASP A 862 9.60 15.40 -18.20
N MET A 863 9.76 16.58 -18.79
CA MET A 863 8.86 17.10 -19.82
C MET A 863 8.98 16.35 -21.15
N ASP A 864 10.19 15.98 -21.57
CA ASP A 864 10.45 15.22 -22.80
C ASP A 864 9.85 13.80 -22.73
N ARG A 865 9.81 13.19 -21.53
CA ARG A 865 9.07 11.94 -21.28
C ARG A 865 7.57 12.11 -21.55
N VAL A 866 6.99 13.27 -21.24
CA VAL A 866 5.59 13.58 -21.51
C VAL A 866 5.36 13.89 -23.01
N GLU A 867 6.23 14.68 -23.65
CA GLU A 867 6.10 15.03 -25.07
C GLU A 867 6.28 13.84 -26.03
N SER A 868 7.25 12.97 -25.75
CA SER A 868 7.51 11.76 -26.55
C SER A 868 6.32 10.79 -26.55
N MET A 869 5.50 10.80 -25.49
CA MET A 869 4.24 10.07 -25.41
C MET A 869 3.13 10.68 -26.29
N MET A 870 3.07 12.01 -26.41
CA MET A 870 2.10 12.69 -27.29
C MET A 870 2.32 12.33 -28.76
N MET A 871 3.59 12.21 -29.16
CA MET A 871 3.99 11.76 -30.50
C MET A 871 3.65 10.29 -30.78
N ALA A 872 3.62 9.44 -29.75
CA ALA A 872 3.28 8.02 -29.85
C ALA A 872 1.76 7.77 -29.95
N MET A 873 0.91 8.71 -29.51
CA MET A 873 -0.56 8.58 -29.51
C MET A 873 -1.25 8.90 -30.85
N GLY A 874 -0.50 9.28 -31.90
CA GLY A 874 -0.96 9.18 -33.30
C GLY A 874 -2.29 9.88 -33.65
N GLY A 875 -2.29 11.21 -33.70
CA GLY A 875 -3.30 12.06 -34.35
C GLY A 875 -3.01 13.52 -33.96
N GLY A 876 -2.78 14.50 -34.83
CA GLY A 876 -3.45 14.82 -36.08
C GLY A 876 -4.10 16.20 -35.93
N GLU A 877 -3.27 17.27 -35.94
CA GLU A 877 -3.59 18.71 -35.85
C GLU A 877 -4.54 19.15 -34.70
N SER A 878 -4.06 20.09 -33.88
CA SER A 878 -4.71 20.80 -32.75
C SER A 878 -5.16 19.96 -31.56
N MET A 879 -4.25 19.76 -30.60
CA MET A 879 -4.55 19.59 -29.18
C MET A 879 -3.48 20.39 -28.43
N GLU A 880 -3.81 21.62 -28.04
CA GLU A 880 -3.04 22.41 -27.08
C GLU A 880 -3.48 22.01 -25.66
N MET A 881 -2.51 21.76 -24.78
CA MET A 881 -2.73 21.19 -23.45
C MET A 881 -3.21 22.24 -22.44
N THR A 882 -4.13 21.83 -21.58
CA THR A 882 -4.18 22.30 -20.19
C THR A 882 -3.34 21.37 -19.32
N MET A 883 -2.26 21.91 -18.74
CA MET A 883 -1.44 21.24 -17.73
C MET A 883 -2.00 21.53 -16.34
N SER A 884 -2.52 20.50 -15.68
CA SER A 884 -2.47 20.37 -14.24
C SER A 884 -1.68 19.09 -13.95
N ILE A 885 -0.41 19.28 -13.60
CA ILE A 885 0.50 18.22 -13.17
C ILE A 885 0.28 18.07 -11.65
N PRO A 886 0.10 16.85 -11.10
CA PRO A 886 0.11 16.68 -9.66
C PRO A 886 1.54 16.73 -9.15
N MET A 887 1.86 17.71 -8.30
CA MET A 887 3.14 17.81 -7.57
C MET A 887 3.00 17.39 -6.11
N GLU A 888 4.13 16.95 -5.54
CA GLU A 888 4.28 16.37 -4.21
C GLU A 888 3.60 17.19 -3.11
N TYR A 889 2.71 16.51 -2.37
CA TYR A 889 1.96 17.11 -1.28
C TYR A 889 2.86 17.28 -0.05
N SER A 890 3.29 18.51 0.24
CA SER A 890 3.70 18.88 1.60
C SER A 890 2.47 18.80 2.51
N SER A 891 2.49 17.87 3.46
CA SER A 891 1.42 17.56 4.42
C SER A 891 0.75 18.80 5.05
N GLN A 892 -0.46 19.13 4.61
CA GLN A 892 -1.46 19.79 5.45
C GLN A 892 -2.82 19.12 5.29
N VAL A 893 -3.24 18.44 6.37
CA VAL A 893 -4.58 17.95 6.74
C VAL A 893 -5.64 17.99 5.63
N ALA A 894 -5.97 16.81 5.07
CA ALA A 894 -7.06 16.61 4.13
C ALA A 894 -8.43 17.06 4.71
N ILE A 895 -9.16 17.86 3.94
CA ILE A 895 -10.58 18.19 4.15
C ILE A 895 -11.34 17.63 2.95
N PRO A 896 -12.42 16.84 3.11
CA PRO A 896 -13.07 16.16 1.99
C PRO A 896 -13.87 17.14 1.12
N THR A 897 -13.70 17.05 -0.20
CA THR A 897 -14.39 17.85 -1.23
C THR A 897 -15.65 17.14 -1.75
N GLU A 898 -16.77 17.85 -1.79
CA GLU A 898 -18.01 17.46 -2.49
C GLU A 898 -18.27 18.49 -3.61
N GLU A 899 -18.57 18.02 -4.81
CA GLU A 899 -18.54 18.76 -6.09
C GLU A 899 -19.82 19.59 -6.35
N VAL A 900 -19.72 20.87 -6.76
CA VAL A 900 -20.87 21.72 -7.17
C VAL A 900 -20.54 22.64 -8.37
N ALA A 901 -21.44 22.69 -9.36
CA ALA A 901 -21.29 23.24 -10.73
C ALA A 901 -21.53 24.77 -10.96
N ILE A 902 -20.97 25.30 -12.06
CA ILE A 902 -20.96 26.71 -12.54
C ILE A 902 -22.15 27.01 -13.51
N PRO A 903 -22.74 28.22 -13.59
CA PRO A 903 -23.82 28.54 -14.54
C PRO A 903 -23.34 28.95 -15.96
N GLU A 904 -23.79 28.21 -16.96
CA GLU A 904 -23.58 28.30 -18.43
C GLU A 904 -23.65 29.73 -19.04
N GLU A 905 -24.54 30.60 -18.55
CA GLU A 905 -24.80 31.94 -19.11
C GLU A 905 -23.61 32.92 -18.94
N SER A 906 -22.67 32.61 -18.04
CA SER A 906 -21.56 33.49 -17.64
C SER A 906 -20.32 33.30 -18.54
N LEU A 907 -20.19 32.11 -19.11
CA LEU A 907 -19.01 31.66 -19.84
C LEU A 907 -19.11 32.05 -21.33
N GLU A 908 -20.32 32.01 -21.90
CA GLU A 908 -20.61 32.50 -23.26
C GLU A 908 -20.26 33.99 -23.46
N ASP A 909 -20.48 34.82 -22.44
CA ASP A 909 -20.16 36.25 -22.50
C ASP A 909 -18.63 36.49 -22.48
N ILE A 910 -17.87 35.70 -21.72
CA ILE A 910 -16.39 35.79 -21.63
C ILE A 910 -15.73 35.40 -22.96
N LEU A 911 -16.21 34.31 -23.58
CA LEU A 911 -15.80 33.87 -24.92
C LEU A 911 -16.04 34.96 -25.98
N GLY A 912 -17.15 35.69 -25.88
CA GLY A 912 -17.46 36.82 -26.74
C GLY A 912 -16.50 38.01 -26.63
N TYR A 913 -15.82 38.19 -25.49
CA TYR A 913 -14.83 39.25 -25.28
C TYR A 913 -13.42 38.85 -25.75
N LEU A 914 -13.00 37.60 -25.54
CA LEU A 914 -11.75 37.05 -26.10
C LEU A 914 -11.72 37.17 -27.63
N ASP A 915 -12.85 36.89 -28.28
CA ASP A 915 -13.05 37.03 -29.73
C ASP A 915 -12.85 38.46 -30.27
N VAL A 916 -12.94 39.48 -29.42
CA VAL A 916 -12.70 40.89 -29.75
C VAL A 916 -11.22 41.24 -29.55
N PHE A 917 -10.59 40.76 -28.49
CA PHE A 917 -9.16 40.98 -28.19
C PHE A 917 -8.23 40.32 -29.21
N ILE A 918 -8.50 39.08 -29.61
CA ILE A 918 -7.79 38.37 -30.69
C ILE A 918 -7.77 39.16 -32.01
N LYS A 919 -8.78 40.02 -32.25
CA LYS A 919 -8.86 40.85 -33.46
C LYS A 919 -8.11 42.17 -33.36
N GLU A 920 -7.76 42.63 -32.15
CA GLU A 920 -7.15 43.95 -31.91
C GLU A 920 -5.64 43.91 -31.61
N ASP A 921 -5.09 42.76 -31.19
CA ASP A 921 -3.64 42.57 -30.96
C ASP A 921 -3.08 41.34 -31.72
N PRO A 922 -2.37 41.52 -32.86
CA PRO A 922 -1.86 40.42 -33.68
C PRO A 922 -0.55 39.80 -33.17
N THR A 923 0.02 40.29 -32.06
CA THR A 923 1.34 39.88 -31.57
C THR A 923 1.29 38.74 -30.54
N ASN A 924 0.14 38.55 -29.89
CA ASN A 924 -0.06 37.59 -28.78
C ASN A 924 -1.30 36.70 -29.02
N VAL A 925 -1.57 36.41 -30.30
CA VAL A 925 -2.81 35.77 -30.76
C VAL A 925 -2.90 34.30 -30.32
N GLU A 926 -1.76 33.61 -30.27
CA GLU A 926 -1.66 32.18 -29.93
C GLU A 926 -2.10 31.95 -28.47
N ASN A 927 -1.46 32.62 -27.51
CA ASN A 927 -1.81 32.58 -26.08
C ASN A 927 -3.27 32.98 -25.77
N LEU A 928 -3.85 33.91 -26.54
CA LEU A 928 -5.25 34.33 -26.39
C LEU A 928 -6.24 33.32 -26.99
N TYR A 929 -5.81 32.53 -27.97
CA TYR A 929 -6.60 31.40 -28.49
C TYR A 929 -6.60 30.24 -27.50
N ASP A 930 -5.46 29.92 -26.88
CA ASP A 930 -5.35 28.83 -25.90
C ASP A 930 -6.27 29.04 -24.70
N MET A 931 -6.27 30.25 -24.14
CA MET A 931 -7.20 30.65 -23.06
C MET A 931 -8.67 30.57 -23.49
N LYS A 932 -8.95 30.82 -24.77
CA LYS A 932 -10.30 30.79 -25.30
C LYS A 932 -10.79 29.35 -25.45
N ASP A 933 -9.96 28.48 -26.00
CA ASP A 933 -10.31 27.08 -26.26
C ASP A 933 -10.62 26.33 -24.96
N TYR A 934 -9.87 26.58 -23.87
CA TYR A 934 -10.16 26.03 -22.54
C TYR A 934 -11.53 26.47 -21.99
N LEU A 935 -11.91 27.73 -22.17
CA LEU A 935 -13.22 28.24 -21.73
C LEU A 935 -14.37 27.72 -22.61
N GLU A 936 -14.10 27.37 -23.87
CA GLU A 936 -15.07 26.68 -24.74
C GLU A 936 -15.26 25.21 -24.31
N GLU A 937 -14.20 24.52 -23.89
CA GLU A 937 -14.28 23.15 -23.35
C GLU A 937 -15.03 23.09 -22.01
N LEU A 938 -14.73 24.00 -21.07
CA LEU A 938 -15.49 24.13 -19.82
C LEU A 938 -16.98 24.40 -20.08
N LEU A 939 -17.33 25.14 -21.14
CA LEU A 939 -18.72 25.37 -21.52
C LEU A 939 -19.38 24.08 -22.01
N ILE A 940 -18.65 23.26 -22.76
CA ILE A 940 -19.13 21.96 -23.25
C ILE A 940 -19.34 21.00 -22.07
N GLU A 941 -18.40 20.90 -21.14
CA GLU A 941 -18.52 20.04 -19.95
C GLU A 941 -19.66 20.47 -19.01
N ILE A 942 -19.98 21.77 -18.94
CA ILE A 942 -21.14 22.28 -18.18
C ILE A 942 -22.47 22.01 -18.92
N GLN A 943 -22.44 21.88 -20.25
CA GLN A 943 -23.61 21.66 -21.11
C GLN A 943 -24.01 20.20 -21.29
N GLU A 944 -23.07 19.26 -21.14
CA GLU A 944 -23.29 17.79 -21.16
C GLU A 944 -23.78 17.26 -19.80
#